data_AF-A0A845GV72-F1
#
_entry.id   AF-A0A845GV72-F1
#
_cell.length_a   1.000
_cell.length_b   1.000
_cell.length_c   1.000
_cell.angle_alpha   90.00
_cell.angle_beta   90.00
_cell.angle_gamma   90.00
#
_symmetry.space_group_name_H-M   'P 1'
#
loop_
_entity.id
_entity.type
_entity.pdbx_description
1 polymer ?
#
loop_
_entity_poly.entity_id
_entity_poly.type
_entity_poly.pdbx_seq_one_letter_code
_entity_poly.pdbx_strand_id
1 'polypeptide(L)'
;MSSLENKGNVLGDVRAEQDKAMLDVAFYDWQDHKILSEASDRYLVVGRRGTGKSALTYKLNEEWRAQRDFVVVVAPNEEDVIGLRATATKFGTSLPRIRAAIKTGWRYALVMEIAEKLSNHYKAQKDIADSIFLNKALKQWQSLGGTIISRLKKTLQSSIVAGEEPEESISELAGRLRVNDITDELCHSLKQSGRRVMVLIDRLDEGYEPDEIGIGIVDGIIYGSDDLRQRAELIKTFLFLRDNVFRAIQNFDQDFTRNIEGSVLRLHWDVQELFHMVCRRIRSAFGITTESDTRVWNAVTANELHGIQGFKSVLKMTLYRPRDLISLLNTAFYNASKANRKHLILEDLAASANHISQIRYDDLRKEYSSVFPGISEVTRTLSVLGAQFSVDEAKRVLTELSEKTQDIHLAQHIAIMGSSEEILKSLYGIGYVGLVDKLSGNTIFSHDGKKPDQLFENSSLLMIHPCYRSALGIALDPADQNSAEQIYDEYDITISSEVKEQRNKLIGRLISELDGIEKGDEDSSLFKDWAKRSIDLIAARKLQNIQSRSIDSESLNSEITATNRALDGFWRDILNKYHSRQIIFKVQNHEKLTADDYRQCAAKIGGEYGDIGFIICRDPQKELSKGGELEIFQSLYQDGHKLIIKLTASFIIGLLSKLRSPQKYDQIDEALEKHLAGYLRLYVSGFVAIDNSARKKKIKV
;
A
#
# COMPACT_ATOMS: atom_id res chain seq x y z
N MET A 1 -24.05 -31.59 4.17
CA MET A 1 -22.70 -31.29 4.69
C MET A 1 -21.99 -32.62 4.79
N SER A 2 -21.04 -32.90 3.88
CA SER A 2 -20.17 -34.06 3.97
C SER A 2 -19.47 -34.08 5.34
N SER A 3 -19.29 -35.28 5.88
CA SER A 3 -18.65 -35.53 7.16
C SER A 3 -17.35 -34.73 7.29
N LEU A 4 -17.15 -34.12 8.46
CA LEU A 4 -15.87 -33.59 8.92
C LEU A 4 -14.83 -34.72 8.89
N GLU A 5 -14.25 -35.01 7.73
CA GLU A 5 -13.04 -35.83 7.68
C GLU A 5 -11.97 -35.07 8.47
N ASN A 6 -11.32 -35.77 9.40
CA ASN A 6 -10.31 -35.30 10.35
C ASN A 6 -9.10 -34.62 9.66
N LYS A 7 -9.30 -33.47 9.04
CA LYS A 7 -8.24 -32.60 8.52
C LYS A 7 -7.95 -31.55 9.59
N GLY A 8 -6.77 -31.66 10.21
CA GLY A 8 -6.32 -30.68 11.21
C GLY A 8 -6.26 -29.24 10.66
N ASN A 9 -6.08 -29.07 9.34
CA ASN A 9 -5.97 -27.78 8.65
C ASN A 9 -7.13 -27.58 7.65
N VAL A 10 -8.36 -27.48 8.16
CA VAL A 10 -9.58 -27.40 7.31
C VAL A 10 -9.62 -26.14 6.43
N LEU A 11 -9.09 -25.01 6.90
CA LEU A 11 -9.01 -23.75 6.17
C LEU A 11 -7.72 -23.58 5.36
N GLY A 12 -6.92 -24.65 5.21
CA GLY A 12 -5.61 -24.60 4.58
C GLY A 12 -4.45 -24.49 5.57
N ASP A 13 -3.23 -24.57 5.04
CA ASP A 13 -2.00 -24.54 5.83
C ASP A 13 -1.63 -23.11 6.28
N VAL A 14 -0.98 -23.01 7.43
CA VAL A 14 -0.48 -21.73 7.98
C VAL A 14 0.78 -21.23 7.26
N ARG A 15 1.46 -22.11 6.51
CA ARG A 15 2.61 -21.81 5.66
C ARG A 15 2.16 -21.73 4.21
N ALA A 16 2.34 -20.56 3.59
CA ALA A 16 1.88 -20.32 2.22
C ALA A 16 2.49 -21.29 1.20
N GLU A 17 3.71 -21.76 1.44
CA GLU A 17 4.42 -22.72 0.58
C GLU A 17 3.71 -24.08 0.51
N GLN A 18 3.00 -24.44 1.58
CA GLN A 18 2.22 -25.69 1.71
C GLN A 18 0.72 -25.46 1.45
N ASP A 19 0.28 -24.21 1.34
CA ASP A 19 -1.13 -23.82 1.22
C ASP A 19 -1.62 -23.59 -0.22
N LYS A 20 -0.79 -23.93 -1.22
CA LYS A 20 -1.05 -23.63 -2.65
C LYS A 20 -2.45 -24.04 -3.13
N ALA A 21 -2.89 -25.25 -2.79
CA ALA A 21 -4.21 -25.75 -3.19
C ALA A 21 -5.36 -24.88 -2.67
N MET A 22 -5.25 -24.33 -1.46
CA MET A 22 -6.26 -23.41 -0.92
C MET A 22 -6.11 -22.01 -1.51
N LEU A 23 -4.89 -21.54 -1.74
CA LEU A 23 -4.63 -20.26 -2.41
C LEU A 23 -5.20 -20.24 -3.83
N ASP A 24 -5.12 -21.35 -4.58
CA ASP A 24 -5.65 -21.43 -5.94
C ASP A 24 -7.16 -21.18 -6.01
N VAL A 25 -7.91 -21.66 -5.01
CA VAL A 25 -9.38 -21.62 -5.00
C VAL A 25 -9.99 -20.53 -4.11
N ALA A 26 -9.26 -20.08 -3.09
CA ALA A 26 -9.78 -19.23 -2.03
C ALA A 26 -8.89 -18.03 -1.67
N PHE A 27 -7.92 -17.66 -2.52
CA PHE A 27 -7.19 -16.40 -2.36
C PHE A 27 -8.16 -15.21 -2.37
N TYR A 28 -7.93 -14.26 -1.48
CA TYR A 28 -8.66 -12.99 -1.43
C TYR A 28 -7.76 -11.91 -2.01
N ASP A 29 -8.27 -11.23 -3.03
CA ASP A 29 -7.58 -10.14 -3.74
C ASP A 29 -7.89 -8.81 -3.03
N TRP A 30 -6.99 -8.41 -2.13
CA TRP A 30 -7.09 -7.18 -1.34
C TRP A 30 -6.31 -6.02 -1.96
N GLN A 31 -6.39 -4.84 -1.35
CA GLN A 31 -5.88 -3.61 -1.96
C GLN A 31 -4.39 -3.67 -2.33
N ASP A 32 -3.53 -4.22 -1.48
CA ASP A 32 -2.08 -4.26 -1.77
C ASP A 32 -1.75 -5.22 -2.92
N HIS A 33 -2.49 -6.32 -3.06
CA HIS A 33 -2.32 -7.23 -4.19
C HIS A 33 -2.61 -6.51 -5.52
N LYS A 34 -3.70 -5.74 -5.58
CA LYS A 34 -4.05 -4.96 -6.78
C LYS A 34 -3.00 -3.92 -7.11
N ILE A 35 -2.52 -3.19 -6.09
CA ILE A 35 -1.45 -2.19 -6.26
C ILE A 35 -0.22 -2.85 -6.90
N LEU A 36 0.19 -4.02 -6.43
CA LEU A 36 1.36 -4.72 -6.97
C LEU A 36 1.12 -5.33 -8.35
N SER A 37 -0.10 -5.79 -8.65
CA SER A 37 -0.42 -6.33 -9.97
C SER A 37 -0.49 -5.24 -11.04
N GLU A 38 -0.91 -4.03 -10.69
CA GLU A 38 -1.17 -2.93 -11.65
C GLU A 38 -0.01 -1.92 -11.72
N ALA A 39 0.70 -1.67 -10.62
CA ALA A 39 1.76 -0.68 -10.52
C ALA A 39 3.12 -1.32 -10.17
N SER A 40 4.19 -0.72 -10.68
CA SER A 40 5.57 -1.18 -10.46
C SER A 40 6.47 -0.15 -9.78
N ASP A 41 5.89 0.93 -9.26
CA ASP A 41 6.59 1.99 -8.54
C ASP A 41 6.96 1.54 -7.12
N ARG A 42 6.04 0.83 -6.45
CA ARG A 42 6.27 0.24 -5.13
C ARG A 42 6.80 -1.18 -5.21
N TYR A 43 8.09 -1.30 -5.46
CA TYR A 43 8.75 -2.58 -5.63
C TYR A 43 9.20 -3.23 -4.31
N LEU A 44 9.30 -2.46 -3.21
CA LEU A 44 9.73 -2.98 -1.91
C LEU A 44 8.53 -3.25 -1.02
N VAL A 45 8.13 -4.51 -0.93
CA VAL A 45 6.99 -4.96 -0.14
C VAL A 45 7.44 -5.35 1.26
N VAL A 46 6.97 -4.64 2.27
CA VAL A 46 7.37 -4.82 3.66
C VAL A 46 6.19 -5.34 4.47
N GLY A 47 6.41 -6.33 5.31
CA GLY A 47 5.39 -6.77 6.25
C GLY A 47 5.92 -7.76 7.28
N ARG A 48 5.25 -7.88 8.42
CA ARG A 48 5.64 -8.81 9.49
C ARG A 48 5.50 -10.29 9.08
N ARG A 49 6.00 -11.18 9.93
CA ARG A 49 5.75 -12.61 9.79
C ARG A 49 4.24 -12.88 9.89
N GLY A 50 3.70 -13.61 8.91
CA GLY A 50 2.29 -13.99 8.86
C GLY A 50 1.35 -13.04 8.11
N THR A 51 1.84 -11.91 7.57
CA THR A 51 1.03 -10.94 6.79
C THR A 51 0.70 -11.38 5.36
N GLY A 52 1.22 -12.53 4.91
CA GLY A 52 0.89 -13.09 3.59
C GLY A 52 1.88 -12.78 2.47
N LYS A 53 3.10 -12.29 2.75
CA LYS A 53 4.15 -12.04 1.74
C LYS A 53 4.35 -13.22 0.76
N SER A 54 4.60 -14.42 1.26
CA SER A 54 4.83 -15.59 0.40
C SER A 54 3.57 -16.07 -0.34
N ALA A 55 2.38 -15.85 0.24
CA ALA A 55 1.11 -16.11 -0.46
C ALA A 55 0.90 -15.12 -1.62
N LEU A 56 1.30 -13.87 -1.42
CA LEU A 56 1.28 -12.81 -2.41
C LEU A 56 2.28 -13.09 -3.54
N THR A 57 3.51 -13.48 -3.21
CA THR A 57 4.53 -13.93 -4.17
C THR A 57 4.01 -15.10 -5.02
N TYR A 58 3.36 -16.09 -4.40
CA TYR A 58 2.76 -17.21 -5.12
C TYR A 58 1.69 -16.74 -6.11
N LYS A 59 0.75 -15.89 -5.65
CA LYS A 59 -0.36 -15.44 -6.49
C LYS A 59 0.09 -14.57 -7.66
N LEU A 60 0.98 -13.60 -7.40
CA LEU A 60 1.55 -12.75 -8.46
C LEU A 60 2.31 -13.58 -9.50
N ASN A 61 3.04 -14.62 -9.06
CA ASN A 61 3.68 -15.54 -10.00
C ASN A 61 2.68 -16.25 -10.92
N GLU A 62 1.58 -16.76 -10.38
CA GLU A 62 0.55 -17.43 -11.19
C GLU A 62 -0.15 -16.45 -12.15
N GLU A 63 -0.50 -15.25 -11.67
CA GLU A 63 -1.19 -14.23 -12.47
C GLU A 63 -0.33 -13.71 -13.62
N TRP A 64 0.93 -13.34 -13.37
CA TRP A 64 1.80 -12.84 -14.43
C TRP A 64 2.20 -13.94 -15.42
N ARG A 65 2.33 -15.19 -14.99
CA ARG A 65 2.49 -16.33 -15.92
C ARG A 65 1.25 -16.51 -16.80
N ALA A 66 0.05 -16.35 -16.25
CA ALA A 66 -1.19 -16.39 -17.03
C ALA A 66 -1.27 -15.24 -18.05
N GLN A 67 -0.75 -14.06 -17.70
CA GLN A 67 -0.57 -12.91 -18.61
C GLN A 67 0.57 -13.10 -19.63
N ARG A 68 1.27 -14.25 -19.58
CA ARG A 68 2.39 -14.62 -20.46
C ARG A 68 3.66 -13.77 -20.27
N ASP A 69 3.82 -13.14 -19.11
CA ASP A 69 5.08 -12.54 -18.70
C ASP A 69 6.08 -13.63 -18.26
N PHE A 70 7.37 -13.34 -18.35
CA PHE A 70 8.40 -14.21 -17.79
C PHE A 70 8.56 -13.96 -16.31
N VAL A 71 8.28 -14.95 -15.47
CA VAL A 71 8.41 -14.81 -14.02
C VAL A 71 9.64 -15.55 -13.50
N VAL A 72 10.54 -14.81 -12.85
CA VAL A 72 11.70 -15.32 -12.13
C VAL A 72 11.41 -15.19 -10.64
N VAL A 73 11.38 -16.32 -9.93
CA VAL A 73 11.18 -16.34 -8.47
C VAL A 73 12.49 -16.70 -7.80
N VAL A 74 12.93 -15.84 -6.88
CA VAL A 74 14.13 -15.98 -6.07
C VAL A 74 13.71 -16.12 -4.62
N ALA A 75 14.10 -17.23 -4.00
CA ALA A 75 13.91 -17.47 -2.58
C ALA A 75 15.20 -18.08 -2.02
N PRO A 76 16.02 -17.32 -1.27
CA PRO A 76 17.23 -17.84 -0.65
C PRO A 76 16.95 -18.97 0.33
N ASN A 77 17.92 -19.87 0.45
CA ASN A 77 17.98 -20.84 1.54
C ASN A 77 19.02 -20.37 2.56
N GLU A 78 18.79 -20.66 3.84
CA GLU A 78 19.64 -20.23 4.96
C GLU A 78 21.13 -20.57 4.76
N GLU A 79 21.45 -21.80 4.38
CA GLU A 79 22.83 -22.27 4.15
C GLU A 79 23.58 -21.44 3.10
N ASP A 80 22.88 -21.04 2.03
CA ASP A 80 23.45 -20.26 0.95
C ASP A 80 23.77 -18.82 1.39
N VAL A 81 22.89 -18.23 2.23
CA VAL A 81 23.07 -16.88 2.77
C VAL A 81 24.24 -16.84 3.76
N ILE A 82 24.36 -17.85 4.63
CA ILE A 82 25.52 -18.01 5.53
C ILE A 82 26.82 -18.08 4.71
N GLY A 83 26.83 -18.84 3.61
CA GLY A 83 27.99 -18.91 2.72
C GLY A 83 28.30 -17.60 1.99
N LEU A 84 27.27 -16.85 1.57
CA LEU A 84 27.43 -15.54 0.95
C LEU A 84 28.04 -14.54 1.93
N ARG A 85 27.63 -14.57 3.19
CA ARG A 85 28.14 -13.73 4.28
C ARG A 85 29.66 -13.84 4.42
N ALA A 86 30.19 -15.06 4.46
CA ALA A 86 31.64 -15.29 4.51
C ALA A 86 32.41 -14.81 3.27
N THR A 87 31.72 -14.63 2.14
CA THR A 87 32.31 -14.08 0.92
C THR A 87 32.23 -12.55 0.91
N ALA A 88 31.12 -12.00 1.39
CA ALA A 88 30.89 -10.56 1.48
C ALA A 88 31.95 -9.86 2.34
N THR A 89 32.38 -10.49 3.44
CA THR A 89 33.44 -9.96 4.33
C THR A 89 34.79 -9.77 3.64
N LYS A 90 35.05 -10.46 2.53
CA LYS A 90 36.27 -10.28 1.74
C LYS A 90 36.32 -8.95 0.99
N PHE A 91 35.17 -8.31 0.79
CA PHE A 91 35.07 -6.96 0.22
C PHE A 91 35.10 -5.88 1.31
N GLY A 92 35.41 -6.25 2.56
CA GLY A 92 35.47 -5.37 3.71
C GLY A 92 34.38 -5.65 4.74
N THR A 93 34.42 -4.94 5.85
CA THR A 93 33.50 -5.13 6.98
C THR A 93 32.46 -4.01 7.12
N SER A 94 32.68 -2.86 6.48
CA SER A 94 31.75 -1.73 6.56
C SER A 94 30.56 -1.90 5.62
N LEU A 95 29.39 -1.47 6.10
CA LEU A 95 28.13 -1.53 5.34
C LEU A 95 28.25 -0.99 3.90
N PRO A 96 28.81 0.22 3.63
CA PRO A 96 28.89 0.74 2.26
C PRO A 96 29.71 -0.12 1.31
N ARG A 97 30.79 -0.75 1.80
CA ARG A 97 31.67 -1.60 0.99
C ARG A 97 30.98 -2.91 0.63
N ILE A 98 30.37 -3.56 1.63
CA ILE A 98 29.61 -4.80 1.45
C ILE A 98 28.45 -4.56 0.48
N ARG A 99 27.69 -3.48 0.70
CA ARG A 99 26.62 -3.05 -0.19
C ARG A 99 27.08 -2.86 -1.63
N ALA A 100 28.21 -2.18 -1.88
CA ALA A 100 28.69 -1.92 -3.23
C ALA A 100 29.06 -3.22 -3.98
N ALA A 101 29.73 -4.15 -3.30
CA ALA A 101 30.08 -5.46 -3.86
C ALA A 101 28.81 -6.29 -4.16
N ILE A 102 27.91 -6.40 -3.18
CA ILE A 102 26.69 -7.19 -3.31
C ILE A 102 25.74 -6.56 -4.34
N LYS A 103 25.61 -5.23 -4.40
CA LYS A 103 24.84 -4.53 -5.44
C LYS A 103 25.27 -4.95 -6.85
N THR A 104 26.57 -4.90 -7.12
CA THR A 104 27.14 -5.21 -8.43
C THR A 104 26.98 -6.69 -8.77
N GLY A 105 27.31 -7.58 -7.82
CA GLY A 105 27.17 -9.02 -7.99
C GLY A 105 25.71 -9.46 -8.14
N TRP A 106 24.79 -8.90 -7.33
CA TRP A 106 23.36 -9.21 -7.38
C TRP A 106 22.74 -8.82 -8.71
N ARG A 107 23.09 -7.64 -9.23
CA ARG A 107 22.66 -7.20 -10.57
C ARG A 107 23.10 -8.19 -11.65
N TYR A 108 24.37 -8.60 -11.62
CA TYR A 108 24.87 -9.65 -12.53
C TYR A 108 24.08 -10.96 -12.36
N ALA A 109 23.89 -11.43 -11.12
CA ALA A 109 23.16 -12.65 -10.84
C ALA A 109 21.72 -12.64 -11.37
N LEU A 110 20.98 -11.54 -11.16
CA LEU A 110 19.63 -11.38 -11.69
C LEU A 110 19.59 -11.42 -13.22
N VAL A 111 20.51 -10.69 -13.87
CA VAL A 111 20.62 -10.69 -15.34
C VAL A 111 20.88 -12.10 -15.86
N MET A 112 21.76 -12.86 -15.21
CA MET A 112 22.06 -14.25 -15.61
C MET A 112 20.89 -15.22 -15.37
N GLU A 113 20.16 -15.09 -14.25
CA GLU A 113 18.97 -15.91 -13.98
C GLU A 113 17.83 -15.63 -14.98
N ILE A 114 17.65 -14.36 -15.36
CA ILE A 114 16.69 -13.98 -16.41
C ILE A 114 17.14 -14.58 -17.75
N ALA A 115 18.41 -14.43 -18.12
CA ALA A 115 18.96 -15.01 -19.34
C ALA A 115 18.80 -16.54 -19.38
N GLU A 116 19.02 -17.23 -18.25
CA GLU A 116 18.78 -18.67 -18.14
C GLU A 116 17.33 -19.03 -18.39
N LYS A 117 16.38 -18.32 -17.79
CA LYS A 117 14.95 -18.55 -18.01
C LYS A 117 14.54 -18.31 -19.45
N LEU A 118 15.07 -17.27 -20.09
CA LEU A 118 14.82 -16.99 -21.51
C LEU A 118 15.42 -18.07 -22.42
N SER A 119 16.63 -18.54 -22.12
CA SER A 119 17.31 -19.59 -22.91
C SER A 119 16.54 -20.91 -22.94
N ASN A 120 15.78 -21.21 -21.88
CA ASN A 120 14.95 -22.41 -21.78
C ASN A 120 13.57 -22.24 -22.43
N HIS A 121 13.22 -21.04 -22.89
CA HIS A 121 11.91 -20.76 -23.47
C HIS A 121 11.95 -20.77 -25.00
N TYR A 122 11.12 -21.61 -25.62
CA TYR A 122 11.13 -21.88 -27.07
C TYR A 122 11.08 -20.65 -28.00
N LYS A 123 10.49 -19.52 -27.55
CA LYS A 123 10.43 -18.26 -28.34
C LYS A 123 11.62 -17.32 -28.18
N ALA A 124 12.36 -17.44 -27.08
CA ALA A 124 13.47 -16.53 -26.73
C ALA A 124 14.84 -17.24 -26.77
N GLN A 125 14.83 -18.57 -26.90
CA GLN A 125 16.04 -19.39 -26.96
C GLN A 125 16.98 -18.97 -28.10
N LYS A 126 16.43 -18.62 -29.26
CA LYS A 126 17.22 -18.19 -30.42
C LYS A 126 17.95 -16.87 -30.15
N ASP A 127 17.22 -15.88 -29.64
CA ASP A 127 17.77 -14.55 -29.35
C ASP A 127 18.94 -14.63 -28.35
N ILE A 128 18.83 -15.49 -27.33
CA ILE A 128 19.92 -15.73 -26.37
C ILE A 128 21.06 -16.54 -26.98
N ALA A 129 20.76 -17.54 -27.81
CA ALA A 129 21.78 -18.40 -28.42
C ALA A 129 22.62 -17.68 -29.48
N ASP A 130 22.02 -16.72 -30.19
CA ASP A 130 22.67 -15.90 -31.22
C ASP A 130 23.70 -14.95 -30.61
N SER A 131 23.55 -14.60 -29.33
CA SER A 131 24.59 -13.93 -28.55
C SER A 131 25.68 -14.91 -28.10
N ILE A 132 26.84 -14.86 -28.77
CA ILE A 132 28.02 -15.65 -28.35
C ILE A 132 28.50 -15.26 -26.95
N PHE A 133 28.45 -13.96 -26.63
CA PHE A 133 28.97 -13.43 -25.37
C PHE A 133 28.08 -13.82 -24.18
N LEU A 134 26.78 -13.52 -24.24
CA LEU A 134 25.80 -13.90 -23.22
C LEU A 134 25.72 -15.41 -23.05
N ASN A 135 25.71 -16.19 -24.14
CA ASN A 135 25.65 -17.65 -24.07
C ASN A 135 26.89 -18.25 -23.38
N LYS A 136 28.10 -17.70 -23.63
CA LYS A 136 29.32 -18.13 -22.92
C LYS A 136 29.22 -17.83 -21.42
N ALA A 137 28.82 -16.60 -21.06
CA ALA A 137 28.63 -16.22 -19.66
C ALA A 137 27.56 -17.10 -18.98
N LEU A 138 26.49 -17.42 -19.70
CA LEU A 138 25.39 -18.25 -19.20
C LEU A 138 25.81 -19.69 -18.91
N LYS A 139 26.58 -20.31 -19.79
CA LYS A 139 27.14 -21.65 -19.53
C LYS A 139 28.05 -21.66 -18.31
N GLN A 140 28.86 -20.62 -18.12
CA GLN A 140 29.68 -20.48 -16.93
C GLN A 140 28.78 -20.33 -15.69
N TRP A 141 27.79 -19.44 -15.72
CA TRP A 141 26.84 -19.24 -14.61
C TRP A 141 26.13 -20.53 -14.19
N GLN A 142 25.62 -21.30 -15.16
CA GLN A 142 24.94 -22.58 -14.91
C GLN A 142 25.83 -23.62 -14.21
N SER A 143 27.14 -23.59 -14.48
CA SER A 143 28.10 -24.52 -13.85
C SER A 143 28.41 -24.20 -12.38
N LEU A 144 28.06 -23.00 -11.89
CA LEU A 144 28.44 -22.54 -10.55
C LEU A 144 27.52 -23.03 -9.44
N GLY A 145 26.37 -23.64 -9.72
CA GLY A 145 25.51 -24.18 -8.67
C GLY A 145 24.04 -24.29 -9.07
N GLY A 146 23.19 -24.63 -8.09
CA GLY A 146 21.75 -24.81 -8.29
C GLY A 146 20.88 -23.61 -7.89
N THR A 147 21.40 -22.68 -7.10
CA THR A 147 20.66 -21.50 -6.61
C THR A 147 21.36 -20.21 -7.00
N ILE A 148 20.60 -19.12 -7.19
CA ILE A 148 21.15 -17.79 -7.50
C ILE A 148 22.18 -17.32 -6.46
N ILE A 149 21.94 -17.56 -5.17
CA ILE A 149 22.83 -17.15 -4.08
C ILE A 149 24.12 -17.98 -4.10
N SER A 150 24.03 -19.30 -4.31
CA SER A 150 25.22 -20.16 -4.42
C SER A 150 26.10 -19.77 -5.61
N ARG A 151 25.48 -19.43 -6.76
CA ARG A 151 26.17 -18.98 -7.96
C ARG A 151 26.79 -17.60 -7.77
N LEU A 152 26.05 -16.65 -7.20
CA LEU A 152 26.55 -15.33 -6.82
C LEU A 152 27.78 -15.43 -5.92
N LYS A 153 27.70 -16.25 -4.86
CA LYS A 153 28.80 -16.50 -3.94
C LYS A 153 30.06 -16.93 -4.70
N LYS A 154 29.96 -17.95 -5.56
CA LYS A 154 31.12 -18.44 -6.33
C LYS A 154 31.62 -17.41 -7.36
N THR A 155 30.72 -16.66 -7.99
CA THR A 155 31.07 -15.57 -8.90
C THR A 155 31.89 -14.50 -8.19
N LEU A 156 31.42 -14.03 -7.03
CA LEU A 156 32.14 -13.05 -6.21
C LEU A 156 33.50 -13.60 -5.75
N GLN A 157 33.56 -14.85 -5.29
CA GLN A 157 34.83 -15.50 -4.92
C GLN A 157 35.82 -15.55 -6.07
N SER A 158 35.36 -15.85 -7.29
CA SER A 158 36.21 -15.93 -8.48
C SER A 158 36.68 -14.56 -9.00
N SER A 159 36.01 -13.48 -8.59
CA SER A 159 36.34 -12.11 -9.00
C SER A 159 37.33 -11.43 -8.07
N ILE A 160 37.63 -12.04 -6.91
CA ILE A 160 38.64 -11.56 -5.97
C ILE A 160 40.02 -12.02 -6.45
N VAL A 161 40.94 -11.08 -6.62
CA VAL A 161 42.34 -11.36 -6.96
C VAL A 161 43.18 -11.34 -5.69
N ALA A 162 44.09 -12.31 -5.55
CA ALA A 162 44.94 -12.40 -4.38
C ALA A 162 45.88 -11.18 -4.29
N GLY A 163 45.85 -10.49 -3.15
CA GLY A 163 46.70 -9.32 -2.88
C GLY A 163 46.06 -7.97 -3.25
N GLU A 164 44.86 -7.94 -3.81
CA GLU A 164 44.12 -6.69 -4.01
C GLU A 164 43.44 -6.22 -2.73
N GLU A 165 43.46 -4.91 -2.54
CA GLU A 165 42.70 -4.28 -1.46
C GLU A 165 41.19 -4.31 -1.76
N PRO A 166 40.33 -4.35 -0.73
CA PRO A 166 38.88 -4.46 -0.91
C PRO A 166 38.28 -3.36 -1.79
N GLU A 167 38.79 -2.13 -1.71
CA GLU A 167 38.29 -0.98 -2.48
C GLU A 167 38.57 -1.13 -3.98
N GLU A 168 39.75 -1.63 -4.34
CA GLU A 168 40.13 -1.93 -5.71
C GLU A 168 39.29 -3.10 -6.26
N SER A 169 39.13 -4.16 -5.46
CA SER A 169 38.27 -5.30 -5.80
C SER A 169 36.82 -4.86 -6.08
N ILE A 170 36.26 -3.92 -5.30
CA ILE A 170 34.91 -3.37 -5.52
C ILE A 170 34.87 -2.56 -6.82
N SER A 171 35.84 -1.67 -7.03
CA SER A 171 35.91 -0.79 -8.20
C SER A 171 35.94 -1.59 -9.51
N GLU A 172 36.77 -2.64 -9.55
CA GLU A 172 36.97 -3.45 -10.75
C GLU A 172 35.87 -4.50 -10.97
N LEU A 173 35.05 -4.81 -9.95
CA LEU A 173 34.07 -5.90 -10.00
C LEU A 173 33.11 -5.77 -11.18
N ALA A 174 32.60 -4.58 -11.45
CA ALA A 174 31.67 -4.33 -12.55
C ALA A 174 32.32 -4.58 -13.92
N GLY A 175 33.61 -4.24 -14.06
CA GLY A 175 34.41 -4.48 -15.27
C GLY A 175 34.74 -5.95 -15.47
N ARG A 176 35.20 -6.63 -14.42
CA ARG A 176 35.52 -8.08 -14.45
C ARG A 176 34.32 -8.94 -14.82
N LEU A 177 33.16 -8.63 -14.24
CA LEU A 177 31.91 -9.31 -14.55
C LEU A 177 31.24 -8.81 -15.83
N ARG A 178 31.76 -7.73 -16.43
CA ARG A 178 31.18 -7.05 -17.61
C ARG A 178 29.67 -6.82 -17.47
N VAL A 179 29.25 -6.38 -16.28
CA VAL A 179 27.83 -6.39 -15.90
C VAL A 179 26.98 -5.51 -16.82
N ASN A 180 27.50 -4.35 -17.22
CA ASN A 180 26.78 -3.43 -18.10
C ASN A 180 26.57 -4.06 -19.49
N ASP A 181 27.61 -4.62 -20.09
CA ASP A 181 27.54 -5.24 -21.42
C ASP A 181 26.51 -6.40 -21.46
N ILE A 182 26.54 -7.27 -20.45
CA ILE A 182 25.60 -8.40 -20.35
C ILE A 182 24.17 -7.89 -20.12
N THR A 183 24.00 -6.83 -19.32
CA THR A 183 22.68 -6.21 -19.09
C THR A 183 22.14 -5.63 -20.40
N ASP A 184 22.96 -4.93 -21.17
CA ASP A 184 22.54 -4.33 -22.44
C ASP A 184 22.15 -5.39 -23.48
N GLU A 185 22.90 -6.48 -23.55
CA GLU A 185 22.62 -7.60 -24.45
C GLU A 185 21.35 -8.36 -24.06
N LEU A 186 21.12 -8.56 -22.75
CA LEU A 186 19.85 -9.09 -22.25
C LEU A 186 18.68 -8.16 -22.61
N CYS A 187 18.83 -6.86 -22.39
CA CYS A 187 17.83 -5.86 -22.72
C CYS A 187 17.51 -5.87 -24.23
N HIS A 188 18.52 -6.03 -25.08
CA HIS A 188 18.32 -6.16 -26.52
C HIS A 188 17.47 -7.40 -26.85
N SER A 189 17.82 -8.55 -26.28
CA SER A 189 17.11 -9.83 -26.46
C SER A 189 15.66 -9.73 -25.99
N LEU A 190 15.42 -9.09 -24.84
CA LEU A 190 14.09 -8.86 -24.30
C LEU A 190 13.23 -7.98 -25.22
N LYS A 191 13.79 -6.89 -25.74
CA LYS A 191 13.11 -6.00 -26.70
C LYS A 191 12.71 -6.74 -27.98
N GLN A 192 13.58 -7.61 -28.51
CA GLN A 192 13.26 -8.44 -29.67
C GLN A 192 12.13 -9.43 -29.39
N SER A 193 12.15 -10.07 -28.21
CA SER A 193 11.11 -11.01 -27.81
C SER A 193 9.75 -10.35 -27.53
N GLY A 194 9.74 -9.04 -27.25
CA GLY A 194 8.55 -8.25 -26.90
C GLY A 194 7.93 -8.66 -25.55
N ARG A 195 8.73 -9.17 -24.61
CA ARG A 195 8.26 -9.77 -23.36
C ARG A 195 8.75 -9.00 -22.15
N ARG A 196 7.87 -8.84 -21.17
CA ARG A 196 8.23 -8.33 -19.84
C ARG A 196 8.72 -9.46 -18.96
N VAL A 197 9.61 -9.11 -18.04
CA VAL A 197 10.13 -9.99 -17.01
C VAL A 197 9.72 -9.45 -15.65
N MET A 198 9.08 -10.30 -14.85
CA MET A 198 8.74 -10.03 -13.47
C MET A 198 9.65 -10.86 -12.56
N VAL A 199 10.39 -10.19 -11.68
CA VAL A 199 11.29 -10.82 -10.71
C VAL A 199 10.68 -10.69 -9.32
N LEU A 200 10.40 -11.81 -8.68
CA LEU A 200 9.87 -11.89 -7.32
C LEU A 200 10.96 -12.40 -6.39
N ILE A 201 11.38 -11.61 -5.41
CA ILE A 201 12.44 -11.94 -4.45
C ILE A 201 11.81 -12.01 -3.05
N ASP A 202 11.62 -13.21 -2.51
CA ASP A 202 11.05 -13.44 -1.18
C ASP A 202 12.08 -14.14 -0.26
N ARG A 203 11.80 -14.20 1.04
CA ARG A 203 12.61 -14.92 2.04
C ARG A 203 14.05 -14.40 2.20
N LEU A 204 14.26 -13.10 2.01
CA LEU A 204 15.56 -12.43 2.26
C LEU A 204 15.92 -12.40 3.77
N ASP A 205 14.98 -12.74 4.63
CA ASP A 205 15.14 -12.91 6.07
C ASP A 205 15.76 -14.25 6.49
N GLU A 206 15.87 -15.23 5.59
CA GLU A 206 16.50 -16.53 5.90
C GLU A 206 18.02 -16.38 6.02
N GLY A 207 18.59 -16.81 7.14
CA GLY A 207 20.03 -16.64 7.42
C GLY A 207 20.47 -15.18 7.61
N TYR A 208 19.54 -14.25 7.81
CA TYR A 208 19.82 -12.84 8.11
C TYR A 208 20.26 -12.66 9.58
N GLU A 209 21.33 -11.88 9.76
CA GLU A 209 21.77 -11.39 11.07
C GLU A 209 21.71 -9.86 11.09
N PRO A 210 21.24 -9.22 12.19
CA PRO A 210 21.07 -7.77 12.29
C PRO A 210 22.39 -7.05 12.59
N ASP A 211 23.43 -7.30 11.79
CA ASP A 211 24.74 -6.67 11.90
C ASP A 211 25.15 -5.99 10.59
N GLU A 212 26.28 -5.28 10.56
CA GLU A 212 26.72 -4.51 9.38
C GLU A 212 26.82 -5.36 8.10
N ILE A 213 27.24 -6.62 8.23
CA ILE A 213 27.39 -7.52 7.08
C ILE A 213 26.02 -7.97 6.57
N GLY A 214 25.12 -8.41 7.45
CA GLY A 214 23.78 -8.85 7.08
C GLY A 214 22.96 -7.72 6.47
N ILE A 215 23.02 -6.54 7.09
CA ILE A 215 22.39 -5.32 6.58
C ILE A 215 22.99 -4.96 5.22
N GLY A 216 24.32 -4.93 5.09
CA GLY A 216 24.98 -4.60 3.82
C GLY A 216 24.64 -5.56 2.67
N ILE A 217 24.41 -6.84 2.96
CA ILE A 217 23.98 -7.83 1.96
C ILE A 217 22.57 -7.52 1.48
N VAL A 218 21.60 -7.38 2.40
CA VAL A 218 20.21 -7.10 2.02
C VAL A 218 20.10 -5.74 1.32
N ASP A 219 20.82 -4.74 1.82
CA ASP A 219 20.86 -3.42 1.21
C ASP A 219 21.46 -3.49 -0.21
N GLY A 220 22.57 -4.21 -0.39
CA GLY A 220 23.12 -4.49 -1.72
C GLY A 220 22.12 -5.16 -2.67
N ILE A 221 21.30 -6.12 -2.19
CA ILE A 221 20.25 -6.77 -2.98
C ILE A 221 19.17 -5.76 -3.40
N ILE A 222 18.71 -4.90 -2.49
CA ILE A 222 17.73 -3.83 -2.78
C ILE A 222 18.28 -2.91 -3.88
N TYR A 223 19.45 -2.31 -3.65
CA TYR A 223 20.07 -1.37 -4.58
C TYR A 223 20.44 -2.02 -5.93
N GLY A 224 20.82 -3.31 -5.94
CA GLY A 224 21.13 -4.03 -7.16
C GLY A 224 19.88 -4.34 -7.99
N SER A 225 18.78 -4.65 -7.31
CA SER A 225 17.47 -4.88 -7.94
C SER A 225 16.86 -3.58 -8.48
N ASP A 226 17.06 -2.47 -7.75
CA ASP A 226 16.63 -1.14 -8.16
C ASP A 226 17.40 -0.62 -9.38
N ASP A 227 18.74 -0.75 -9.35
CA ASP A 227 19.60 -0.34 -10.46
C ASP A 227 19.28 -1.14 -11.75
N LEU A 228 18.95 -2.43 -11.65
CA LEU A 228 18.47 -3.20 -12.80
C LEU A 228 17.13 -2.69 -13.33
N ARG A 229 16.16 -2.42 -12.43
CA ARG A 229 14.82 -1.92 -12.82
C ARG A 229 14.90 -0.58 -13.55
N GLN A 230 15.79 0.32 -13.10
CA GLN A 230 15.98 1.63 -13.72
C GLN A 230 16.63 1.54 -15.12
N ARG A 231 17.52 0.56 -15.33
CA ARG A 231 18.22 0.37 -16.62
C ARG A 231 17.42 -0.42 -17.63
N ALA A 232 16.58 -1.35 -17.17
CA ALA A 232 15.87 -2.29 -18.00
C ALA A 232 14.34 -2.13 -17.84
N GLU A 233 13.73 -1.30 -18.68
CA GLU A 233 12.30 -0.95 -18.58
C GLU A 233 11.36 -2.17 -18.58
N LEU A 234 11.73 -3.21 -19.34
CA LEU A 234 10.98 -4.47 -19.46
C LEU A 234 11.17 -5.42 -18.27
N ILE A 235 12.09 -5.13 -17.35
CA ILE A 235 12.33 -5.92 -16.14
C ILE A 235 11.72 -5.17 -14.95
N LYS A 236 10.76 -5.79 -14.28
CA LYS A 236 10.22 -5.32 -13.01
C LYS A 236 10.70 -6.25 -11.91
N THR A 237 11.15 -5.68 -10.81
CA THR A 237 11.60 -6.40 -9.63
C THR A 237 10.63 -6.11 -8.48
N PHE A 238 10.41 -7.08 -7.61
CA PHE A 238 9.59 -6.96 -6.41
C PHE A 238 10.30 -7.72 -5.28
N LEU A 239 10.58 -7.03 -4.19
CA LEU A 239 11.31 -7.55 -3.04
C LEU A 239 10.37 -7.62 -1.85
N PHE A 240 10.31 -8.77 -1.19
CA PHE A 240 9.49 -8.99 -0.01
C PHE A 240 10.40 -9.07 1.22
N LEU A 241 10.26 -8.08 2.12
CA LEU A 241 11.06 -7.97 3.34
C LEU A 241 10.21 -8.11 4.60
N ARG A 242 10.81 -8.66 5.65
CA ARG A 242 10.27 -8.54 7.01
C ARG A 242 10.50 -7.13 7.55
N ASP A 243 9.56 -6.64 8.35
CA ASP A 243 9.65 -5.33 9.02
C ASP A 243 10.95 -5.12 9.81
N ASN A 244 11.38 -6.12 10.58
CA ASN A 244 12.59 -6.01 11.40
C ASN A 244 13.86 -5.83 10.56
N VAL A 245 13.96 -6.53 9.42
CA VAL A 245 15.05 -6.36 8.44
C VAL A 245 14.98 -4.96 7.83
N PHE A 246 13.79 -4.54 7.41
CA PHE A 246 13.58 -3.21 6.83
C PHE A 246 13.98 -2.08 7.77
N ARG A 247 13.64 -2.18 9.07
CA ARG A 247 14.03 -1.17 10.07
C ARG A 247 15.53 -1.13 10.33
N ALA A 248 16.20 -2.28 10.33
CA ALA A 248 17.66 -2.30 10.43
C ALA A 248 18.26 -1.50 9.26
N ILE A 249 17.76 -1.68 8.04
CA ILE A 249 18.21 -0.90 6.88
C ILE A 249 17.90 0.59 7.07
N GLN A 250 16.69 0.95 7.50
CA GLN A 250 16.31 2.35 7.76
C GLN A 250 17.23 3.05 8.79
N ASN A 251 17.70 2.32 9.80
CA ASN A 251 18.55 2.89 10.86
C ASN A 251 20.02 3.01 10.44
N PHE A 252 20.51 2.10 9.60
CA PHE A 252 21.93 2.00 9.27
C PHE A 252 22.29 2.54 7.86
N ASP A 253 21.35 2.59 6.91
CA ASP A 253 21.55 3.20 5.59
C ASP A 253 21.28 4.72 5.63
N GLN A 254 22.34 5.50 5.48
CA GLN A 254 22.28 6.97 5.43
C GLN A 254 21.53 7.51 4.20
N ASP A 255 21.43 6.71 3.12
CA ASP A 255 20.79 7.09 1.87
C ASP A 255 19.33 6.59 1.75
N PHE A 256 18.81 5.98 2.81
CA PHE A 256 17.50 5.31 2.84
C PHE A 256 16.33 6.22 2.38
N THR A 257 16.20 7.41 2.96
CA THR A 257 15.12 8.36 2.65
C THR A 257 15.10 8.76 1.18
N ARG A 258 16.29 8.86 0.57
CA ARG A 258 16.42 9.30 -0.82
C ARG A 258 16.08 8.19 -1.81
N ASN A 259 16.52 6.96 -1.53
CA ASN A 259 16.53 5.89 -2.53
C ASN A 259 15.49 4.79 -2.28
N ILE A 260 15.10 4.56 -1.03
CA ILE A 260 14.27 3.40 -0.64
C ILE A 260 12.87 3.85 -0.24
N GLU A 261 12.74 4.86 0.63
CA GLU A 261 11.49 5.22 1.30
C GLU A 261 10.29 5.41 0.35
N GLY A 262 10.48 6.13 -0.76
CA GLY A 262 9.42 6.39 -1.74
C GLY A 262 8.92 5.17 -2.52
N SER A 263 9.60 4.04 -2.41
CA SER A 263 9.32 2.82 -3.19
C SER A 263 8.72 1.68 -2.37
N VAL A 264 8.33 1.96 -1.13
CA VAL A 264 7.87 0.96 -0.16
C VAL A 264 6.34 0.79 -0.21
N LEU A 265 5.89 -0.46 -0.24
CA LEU A 265 4.52 -0.85 0.09
C LEU A 265 4.53 -1.66 1.39
N ARG A 266 4.01 -1.08 2.47
CA ARG A 266 3.78 -1.83 3.72
C ARG A 266 2.46 -2.56 3.63
N LEU A 267 2.48 -3.89 3.78
CA LEU A 267 1.28 -4.73 3.74
C LEU A 267 0.40 -4.46 4.95
N HIS A 268 -0.88 -4.22 4.69
CA HIS A 268 -1.88 -3.98 5.72
C HIS A 268 -3.11 -4.88 5.50
N TRP A 269 -3.72 -5.31 6.61
CA TRP A 269 -4.96 -6.08 6.61
C TRP A 269 -5.97 -5.42 7.52
N ASP A 270 -7.09 -4.99 6.96
CA ASP A 270 -8.21 -4.50 7.75
C ASP A 270 -9.15 -5.63 8.21
N VAL A 271 -10.07 -5.29 9.12
CA VAL A 271 -11.05 -6.24 9.68
C VAL A 271 -11.94 -6.86 8.59
N GLN A 272 -12.36 -6.08 7.59
CA GLN A 272 -13.22 -6.56 6.52
C GLN A 272 -12.43 -7.47 5.56
N GLU A 273 -11.21 -7.09 5.20
CA GLU A 273 -10.32 -7.89 4.35
C GLU A 273 -10.04 -9.26 4.97
N LEU A 274 -9.74 -9.31 6.28
CA LEU A 274 -9.58 -10.58 7.01
C LEU A 274 -10.89 -11.38 7.05
N PHE A 275 -12.03 -10.70 7.23
CA PHE A 275 -13.34 -11.35 7.23
C PHE A 275 -13.66 -12.00 5.88
N HIS A 276 -13.48 -11.27 4.78
CA HIS A 276 -13.67 -11.77 3.43
C HIS A 276 -12.71 -12.91 3.11
N MET A 277 -11.44 -12.79 3.48
CA MET A 277 -10.42 -13.83 3.28
C MET A 277 -10.80 -15.14 3.97
N VAL A 278 -11.20 -15.08 5.24
CA VAL A 278 -11.65 -16.27 5.98
C VAL A 278 -12.93 -16.84 5.40
N CYS A 279 -13.91 -16.00 5.06
CA CYS A 279 -15.17 -16.48 4.49
C CYS A 279 -14.97 -17.17 3.14
N ARG A 280 -14.01 -16.72 2.30
CA ARG A 280 -13.63 -17.44 1.07
C ARG A 280 -13.08 -18.84 1.38
N ARG A 281 -12.19 -18.96 2.35
CA ARG A 281 -11.64 -20.25 2.78
C ARG A 281 -12.72 -21.17 3.37
N ILE A 282 -13.63 -20.64 4.18
CA ILE A 282 -14.77 -21.39 4.75
C ILE A 282 -15.69 -21.91 3.64
N ARG A 283 -16.02 -21.09 2.62
CA ARG A 283 -16.82 -21.56 1.48
C ARG A 283 -16.18 -22.75 0.78
N SER A 284 -14.88 -22.65 0.49
CA SER A 284 -14.12 -23.72 -0.15
C SER A 284 -14.07 -24.97 0.72
N ALA A 285 -13.74 -24.82 2.00
CA ALA A 285 -13.57 -25.93 2.93
C ALA A 285 -14.86 -26.71 3.21
N PHE A 286 -16.00 -26.01 3.30
CA PHE A 286 -17.29 -26.61 3.69
C PHE A 286 -18.32 -26.70 2.55
N GLY A 287 -17.94 -26.32 1.33
CA GLY A 287 -18.83 -26.35 0.17
C GLY A 287 -20.04 -25.44 0.30
N ILE A 288 -19.89 -24.29 0.97
CA ILE A 288 -20.99 -23.33 1.18
C ILE A 288 -21.10 -22.42 -0.05
N THR A 289 -22.26 -22.41 -0.69
CA THR A 289 -22.52 -21.63 -1.92
C THR A 289 -23.08 -20.22 -1.65
N THR A 290 -23.37 -19.88 -0.40
CA THR A 290 -23.94 -18.58 -0.02
C THR A 290 -23.00 -17.42 -0.36
N GLU A 291 -23.51 -16.41 -1.07
CA GLU A 291 -22.70 -15.25 -1.46
C GLU A 291 -22.39 -14.29 -0.30
N SER A 292 -23.31 -14.10 0.64
CA SER A 292 -23.09 -13.20 1.79
C SER A 292 -22.08 -13.79 2.79
N ASP A 293 -20.95 -13.10 2.99
CA ASP A 293 -19.93 -13.50 3.97
C ASP A 293 -20.48 -13.61 5.39
N THR A 294 -21.36 -12.69 5.80
CA THR A 294 -22.05 -12.75 7.10
C THR A 294 -22.84 -14.04 7.27
N ARG A 295 -23.54 -14.49 6.23
CA ARG A 295 -24.29 -15.76 6.28
C ARG A 295 -23.37 -16.97 6.27
N VAL A 296 -22.23 -16.91 5.56
CA VAL A 296 -21.21 -17.96 5.58
C VAL A 296 -20.62 -18.11 6.97
N TRP A 297 -20.25 -16.99 7.61
CA TRP A 297 -19.75 -16.98 8.98
C TRP A 297 -20.78 -17.54 9.96
N ASN A 298 -22.03 -17.05 9.92
CA ASN A 298 -23.09 -17.53 10.80
C ASN A 298 -23.44 -19.02 10.58
N ALA A 299 -23.17 -19.57 9.40
CA ALA A 299 -23.40 -20.99 9.13
C ALA A 299 -22.42 -21.89 9.91
N VAL A 300 -21.26 -21.37 10.30
CA VAL A 300 -20.22 -22.12 11.01
C VAL A 300 -20.01 -21.67 12.46
N THR A 301 -20.72 -20.65 12.93
CA THR A 301 -20.64 -20.13 14.30
C THR A 301 -21.99 -20.15 15.01
N ALA A 302 -21.99 -20.07 16.34
CA ALA A 302 -23.20 -20.07 17.17
C ALA A 302 -23.36 -18.78 17.99
N ASN A 303 -24.62 -18.41 18.26
CA ASN A 303 -25.02 -17.40 19.23
C ASN A 303 -24.27 -16.06 19.07
N GLU A 304 -23.54 -15.65 20.10
CA GLU A 304 -22.79 -14.39 20.22
C GLU A 304 -21.66 -14.23 19.19
N LEU A 305 -21.25 -15.33 18.55
CA LEU A 305 -20.27 -15.29 17.47
C LEU A 305 -20.87 -14.87 16.13
N HIS A 306 -22.19 -14.70 16.02
CA HIS A 306 -22.82 -14.26 14.79
C HIS A 306 -22.45 -12.84 14.40
N GLY A 307 -22.40 -12.60 13.09
CA GLY A 307 -22.14 -11.30 12.50
C GLY A 307 -20.71 -10.82 12.64
N ILE A 308 -20.47 -9.60 12.14
CA ILE A 308 -19.14 -8.98 12.15
C ILE A 308 -18.64 -8.69 13.56
N GLN A 309 -19.54 -8.49 14.53
CA GLN A 309 -19.15 -8.25 15.92
C GLN A 309 -18.61 -9.52 16.59
N GLY A 310 -19.26 -10.67 16.36
CA GLY A 310 -18.72 -11.96 16.77
C GLY A 310 -17.41 -12.31 16.06
N PHE A 311 -17.24 -11.94 14.79
CA PHE A 311 -15.94 -12.07 14.13
C PHE A 311 -14.86 -11.16 14.75
N LYS A 312 -15.20 -9.91 15.11
CA LYS A 312 -14.27 -9.00 15.80
C LYS A 312 -13.82 -9.55 17.15
N SER A 313 -14.69 -10.25 17.91
CA SER A 313 -14.26 -10.87 19.17
C SER A 313 -13.24 -11.99 18.94
N VAL A 314 -13.36 -12.74 17.84
CA VAL A 314 -12.34 -13.72 17.39
C VAL A 314 -11.04 -13.03 16.98
N LEU A 315 -11.11 -11.96 16.19
CA LEU A 315 -9.92 -11.24 15.74
C LEU A 315 -9.07 -10.69 16.88
N LYS A 316 -9.67 -10.24 17.99
CA LYS A 316 -8.96 -9.77 19.19
C LYS A 316 -8.01 -10.82 19.76
N MET A 317 -8.28 -12.10 19.52
CA MET A 317 -7.41 -13.21 19.93
C MET A 317 -6.22 -13.42 18.98
N THR A 318 -6.01 -12.54 17.99
CA THR A 318 -4.98 -12.64 16.95
C THR A 318 -4.18 -11.35 16.85
N LEU A 319 -3.06 -11.36 16.12
CA LEU A 319 -2.29 -10.16 15.78
C LEU A 319 -2.76 -9.52 14.47
N TYR A 320 -4.04 -9.68 14.10
CA TYR A 320 -4.65 -9.13 12.88
C TYR A 320 -3.93 -9.55 11.60
N ARG A 321 -3.44 -10.79 11.57
CA ARG A 321 -2.72 -11.37 10.42
C ARG A 321 -3.44 -12.60 9.87
N PRO A 322 -3.41 -12.82 8.55
CA PRO A 322 -4.01 -14.00 7.92
C PRO A 322 -3.57 -15.32 8.57
N ARG A 323 -2.26 -15.51 8.76
CA ARG A 323 -1.71 -16.74 9.34
C ARG A 323 -2.23 -17.01 10.74
N ASP A 324 -2.29 -15.96 11.55
CA ASP A 324 -2.71 -16.01 12.94
C ASP A 324 -4.18 -16.39 13.09
N LEU A 325 -5.01 -15.84 12.21
CA LEU A 325 -6.43 -16.13 12.15
C LEU A 325 -6.72 -17.54 11.61
N ILE A 326 -6.02 -17.97 10.55
CA ILE A 326 -6.13 -19.33 10.01
C ILE A 326 -5.73 -20.36 11.06
N SER A 327 -4.62 -20.13 11.78
CA SER A 327 -4.15 -21.02 12.86
C SER A 327 -5.19 -21.16 13.99
N LEU A 328 -5.77 -20.03 14.43
CA LEU A 328 -6.82 -20.00 15.46
C LEU A 328 -8.05 -20.77 15.01
N LEU A 329 -8.54 -20.51 13.80
CA LEU A 329 -9.76 -21.14 13.31
C LEU A 329 -9.57 -22.62 13.01
N ASN A 330 -8.43 -23.05 12.44
CA ASN A 330 -8.15 -24.47 12.20
C ASN A 330 -8.18 -25.27 13.50
N THR A 331 -7.53 -24.77 14.55
CA THR A 331 -7.52 -25.42 15.86
C THR A 331 -8.90 -25.39 16.51
N ALA A 332 -9.65 -24.29 16.40
CA ALA A 332 -11.02 -24.20 16.88
C ALA A 332 -11.97 -25.19 16.16
N PHE A 333 -11.88 -25.30 14.83
CA PHE A 333 -12.65 -26.27 14.05
C PHE A 333 -12.28 -27.71 14.40
N TYR A 334 -11.00 -27.98 14.66
CA TYR A 334 -10.55 -29.28 15.15
C TYR A 334 -11.17 -29.62 16.50
N ASN A 335 -11.18 -28.66 17.45
CA ASN A 335 -11.82 -28.83 18.76
C ASN A 335 -13.33 -29.09 18.65
N ALA A 336 -14.03 -28.32 17.82
CA ALA A 336 -15.45 -28.50 17.56
C ALA A 336 -15.74 -29.89 16.95
N SER A 337 -14.95 -30.31 15.96
CA SER A 337 -15.05 -31.62 15.32
C SER A 337 -14.82 -32.76 16.32
N LYS A 338 -13.79 -32.65 17.18
CA LYS A 338 -13.51 -33.63 18.25
C LYS A 338 -14.67 -33.76 19.24
N ALA A 339 -15.42 -32.69 19.46
CA ALA A 339 -16.64 -32.68 20.28
C ALA A 339 -17.92 -33.03 19.50
N ASN A 340 -17.82 -33.49 18.24
CA ASN A 340 -18.94 -33.77 17.33
C ASN A 340 -19.88 -32.57 17.11
N ARG A 341 -19.37 -31.34 17.22
CA ARG A 341 -20.11 -30.09 16.98
C ARG A 341 -19.86 -29.58 15.57
N LYS A 342 -20.92 -29.05 14.95
CA LYS A 342 -20.89 -28.48 13.59
C LYS A 342 -20.67 -26.96 13.56
N HIS A 343 -20.87 -26.30 14.69
CA HIS A 343 -20.72 -24.86 14.85
C HIS A 343 -19.66 -24.58 15.90
N LEU A 344 -18.86 -23.55 15.65
CA LEU A 344 -17.93 -22.99 16.62
C LEU A 344 -18.68 -22.28 17.73
N ILE A 345 -18.24 -22.54 18.95
CA ILE A 345 -18.67 -21.85 20.18
C ILE A 345 -17.47 -21.13 20.80
N LEU A 346 -17.71 -20.24 21.78
CA LEU A 346 -16.63 -19.49 22.44
C LEU A 346 -15.60 -20.41 23.08
N GLU A 347 -16.00 -21.56 23.63
CA GLU A 347 -15.11 -22.50 24.29
C GLU A 347 -14.06 -23.09 23.33
N ASP A 348 -14.41 -23.33 22.05
CA ASP A 348 -13.44 -23.84 21.06
C ASP A 348 -12.36 -22.81 20.76
N LEU A 349 -12.79 -21.56 20.63
CA LEU A 349 -11.93 -20.41 20.34
C LEU A 349 -11.05 -20.08 21.54
N ALA A 350 -11.60 -20.10 22.75
CA ALA A 350 -10.84 -19.89 23.99
C ALA A 350 -9.78 -20.98 24.17
N ALA A 351 -10.14 -22.26 23.97
CA ALA A 351 -9.19 -23.36 24.02
C ALA A 351 -8.08 -23.21 22.97
N SER A 352 -8.45 -22.81 21.75
CA SER A 352 -7.47 -22.53 20.69
C SER A 352 -6.58 -21.33 21.01
N ALA A 353 -7.15 -20.25 21.55
CA ALA A 353 -6.43 -19.03 21.88
C ALA A 353 -5.41 -19.29 22.97
N ASN A 354 -5.74 -20.11 23.98
CA ASN A 354 -4.79 -20.50 25.03
C ASN A 354 -3.55 -21.19 24.47
N HIS A 355 -3.72 -22.15 23.55
CA HIS A 355 -2.60 -22.84 22.92
C HIS A 355 -1.75 -21.89 22.06
N ILE A 356 -2.40 -21.08 21.24
CA ILE A 356 -1.71 -20.17 20.31
C ILE A 356 -1.03 -19.00 21.05
N SER A 357 -1.60 -18.56 22.16
CA SER A 357 -1.03 -17.49 23.00
C SER A 357 0.39 -17.83 23.45
N GLN A 358 0.61 -19.07 23.91
CA GLN A 358 1.94 -19.54 24.32
C GLN A 358 2.94 -19.50 23.17
N ILE A 359 2.55 -20.05 22.00
CA ILE A 359 3.40 -20.06 20.81
C ILE A 359 3.77 -18.63 20.39
N ARG A 360 2.80 -17.70 20.42
CA ARG A 360 3.05 -16.30 20.03
C ARG A 360 3.93 -15.56 21.01
N TYR A 361 3.75 -15.79 22.31
CA TYR A 361 4.59 -15.17 23.33
C TYR A 361 6.03 -15.68 23.21
N ASP A 362 6.23 -16.98 22.97
CA ASP A 362 7.55 -17.55 22.70
C ASP A 362 8.17 -17.01 21.39
N ASP A 363 7.38 -16.86 20.33
CA ASP A 363 7.83 -16.26 19.07
C ASP A 363 8.24 -14.79 19.27
N LEU A 364 7.46 -13.99 20.01
CA LEU A 364 7.81 -12.62 20.36
C LEU A 364 9.16 -12.57 21.11
N ARG A 365 9.33 -13.43 22.13
CA ARG A 365 10.57 -13.47 22.91
C ARG A 365 11.77 -13.82 22.04
N LYS A 366 11.65 -14.82 21.17
CA LYS A 366 12.73 -15.24 20.25
C LYS A 366 13.05 -14.18 19.21
N GLU A 367 12.03 -13.52 18.66
CA GLU A 367 12.20 -12.50 17.61
C GLU A 367 12.94 -11.26 18.14
N TYR A 368 12.69 -10.88 19.39
CA TYR A 368 13.21 -9.64 19.95
C TYR A 368 14.33 -9.84 20.98
N SER A 369 14.70 -11.06 21.40
CA SER A 369 15.72 -11.28 22.43
C SER A 369 17.10 -10.71 22.07
N SER A 370 17.46 -10.66 20.79
CA SER A 370 18.73 -10.10 20.32
C SER A 370 18.75 -8.56 20.31
N VAL A 371 17.59 -7.93 20.13
CA VAL A 371 17.44 -6.46 20.05
C VAL A 371 17.01 -5.87 21.39
N PHE A 372 16.32 -6.67 22.21
CA PHE A 372 15.82 -6.35 23.54
C PHE A 372 16.25 -7.46 24.53
N PRO A 373 17.49 -7.41 25.06
CA PRO A 373 17.94 -8.27 26.14
C PRO A 373 17.03 -8.18 27.37
N GLY A 374 16.61 -9.32 27.90
CA GLY A 374 15.74 -9.44 29.08
C GLY A 374 14.25 -9.06 28.83
N ILE A 375 13.79 -9.11 27.57
CA ILE A 375 12.38 -8.95 27.21
C ILE A 375 11.44 -9.90 27.98
N SER A 376 11.92 -11.11 28.32
CA SER A 376 11.12 -12.11 29.05
C SER A 376 10.78 -11.63 30.45
N GLU A 377 11.79 -11.13 31.16
CA GLU A 377 11.69 -10.60 32.52
C GLU A 377 10.80 -9.35 32.54
N VAL A 378 11.03 -8.43 31.60
CA VAL A 378 10.27 -7.18 31.47
C VAL A 378 8.78 -7.45 31.21
N THR A 379 8.46 -8.28 30.21
CA THR A 379 7.06 -8.58 29.85
C THR A 379 6.33 -9.32 30.99
N ARG A 380 6.99 -10.31 31.62
CA ARG A 380 6.44 -11.03 32.77
C ARG A 380 6.22 -10.11 33.96
N THR A 381 7.15 -9.20 34.21
CA THR A 381 7.05 -8.22 35.31
C THR A 381 5.83 -7.31 35.13
N LEU A 382 5.61 -6.78 33.93
CA LEU A 382 4.44 -5.97 33.62
C LEU A 382 3.13 -6.78 33.70
N SER A 383 3.15 -8.08 33.37
CA SER A 383 1.95 -8.91 33.45
C SER A 383 1.36 -9.05 34.85
N VAL A 384 2.17 -8.82 35.90
CA VAL A 384 1.72 -8.84 37.30
C VAL A 384 0.75 -7.69 37.60
N LEU A 385 0.85 -6.57 36.86
CA LEU A 385 -0.07 -5.44 36.98
C LEU A 385 -1.48 -5.74 36.44
N GLY A 386 -1.66 -6.86 35.73
CA GLY A 386 -2.92 -7.24 35.11
C GLY A 386 -3.03 -6.84 33.64
N ALA A 387 -4.25 -6.86 33.10
CA ALA A 387 -4.51 -6.62 31.68
C ALA A 387 -4.34 -5.15 31.26
N GLN A 388 -4.63 -4.23 32.18
CA GLN A 388 -4.52 -2.78 31.98
C GLN A 388 -3.83 -2.14 33.18
N PHE A 389 -3.00 -1.13 32.93
CA PHE A 389 -2.25 -0.40 33.96
C PHE A 389 -1.86 0.99 33.45
N SER A 390 -1.61 1.93 34.35
CA SER A 390 -1.11 3.25 33.99
C SER A 390 0.37 3.22 33.61
N VAL A 391 0.79 4.21 32.81
CA VAL A 391 2.20 4.43 32.48
C VAL A 391 3.04 4.62 33.74
N ASP A 392 2.51 5.31 34.75
CA ASP A 392 3.20 5.53 36.03
C ASP A 392 3.45 4.22 36.81
N GLU A 393 2.44 3.35 36.92
CA GLU A 393 2.59 2.03 37.55
C GLU A 393 3.62 1.18 36.80
N ALA A 394 3.56 1.18 35.47
CA ALA A 394 4.52 0.47 34.64
C ALA A 394 5.95 0.99 34.85
N LYS A 395 6.14 2.32 34.87
CA LYS A 395 7.44 2.94 35.14
C LYS A 395 7.99 2.53 36.51
N ARG A 396 7.15 2.54 37.56
CA ARG A 396 7.56 2.12 38.92
C ARG A 396 8.06 0.68 38.97
N VAL A 397 7.29 -0.25 38.43
CA VAL A 397 7.67 -1.67 38.46
C VAL A 397 8.94 -1.94 37.62
N LEU A 398 9.09 -1.27 36.47
CA LEU A 398 10.32 -1.39 35.67
C LEU A 398 11.55 -0.82 36.37
N THR A 399 11.40 0.29 37.10
CA THR A 399 12.48 0.82 37.94
C THR A 399 12.87 -0.17 39.04
N GLU A 400 11.90 -0.77 39.74
CA GLU A 400 12.20 -1.80 40.74
C GLU A 400 12.89 -3.03 40.13
N LEU A 401 12.50 -3.45 38.92
CA LEU A 401 13.16 -4.54 38.20
C LEU A 401 14.61 -4.20 37.89
N SER A 402 14.88 -2.95 37.50
CA SER A 402 16.24 -2.48 37.20
C SER A 402 17.15 -2.50 38.43
N GLU A 403 16.60 -2.24 39.62
CA GLU A 403 17.34 -2.23 40.89
C GLU A 403 17.58 -3.64 41.44
N LYS A 404 16.66 -4.58 41.17
CA LYS A 404 16.69 -5.95 41.72
C LYS A 404 17.32 -6.99 40.79
N THR A 405 17.46 -6.69 39.49
CA THR A 405 17.93 -7.69 38.52
C THR A 405 19.40 -8.05 38.76
N GLN A 406 19.69 -9.36 38.73
CA GLN A 406 21.06 -9.88 38.74
C GLN A 406 21.58 -10.18 37.32
N ASP A 407 20.73 -10.01 36.30
CA ASP A 407 21.12 -10.17 34.90
C ASP A 407 21.87 -8.92 34.42
N ILE A 408 23.17 -9.09 34.18
CA ILE A 408 24.10 -8.05 33.73
C ILE A 408 23.66 -7.46 32.39
N HIS A 409 23.14 -8.28 31.46
CA HIS A 409 22.72 -7.83 30.14
C HIS A 409 21.44 -7.00 30.20
N LEU A 410 20.47 -7.42 31.02
CA LEU A 410 19.25 -6.64 31.25
C LEU A 410 19.56 -5.32 31.97
N ALA A 411 20.41 -5.35 33.01
CA ALA A 411 20.83 -4.15 33.73
C ALA A 411 21.52 -3.14 32.81
N GLN A 412 22.43 -3.61 31.96
CA GLN A 412 23.09 -2.79 30.93
C GLN A 412 22.09 -2.26 29.91
N HIS A 413 21.15 -3.09 29.44
CA HIS A 413 20.17 -2.66 28.45
C HIS A 413 19.24 -1.56 28.98
N ILE A 414 18.74 -1.71 30.22
CA ILE A 414 17.93 -0.69 30.89
C ILE A 414 18.74 0.61 31.06
N ALA A 415 20.02 0.51 31.44
CA ALA A 415 20.90 1.66 31.58
C ALA A 415 21.19 2.37 30.24
N ILE A 416 21.35 1.61 29.14
CA ILE A 416 21.61 2.15 27.79
C ILE A 416 20.37 2.82 27.20
N MET A 417 19.18 2.24 27.39
CA MET A 417 17.92 2.85 26.93
C MET A 417 17.55 4.12 27.70
N GLY A 418 18.18 4.38 28.85
CA GLY A 418 18.16 5.66 29.55
C GLY A 418 16.91 5.94 30.41
N SER A 419 15.77 5.28 30.18
CA SER A 419 14.59 5.38 31.06
C SER A 419 13.58 4.24 30.90
N SER A 420 12.78 3.97 31.95
CA SER A 420 11.63 3.07 31.91
C SER A 420 10.61 3.46 30.83
N GLU A 421 10.61 4.72 30.38
CA GLU A 421 9.74 5.18 29.29
C GLU A 421 10.17 4.66 27.91
N GLU A 422 11.47 4.63 27.61
CA GLU A 422 11.97 4.09 26.33
C GLU A 422 11.73 2.58 26.21
N ILE A 423 11.75 1.86 27.34
CA ILE A 423 11.33 0.46 27.41
C ILE A 423 9.85 0.34 27.04
N LEU A 424 8.97 1.17 27.62
CA LEU A 424 7.55 1.15 27.29
C LEU A 424 7.30 1.49 25.81
N LYS A 425 8.05 2.46 25.25
CA LYS A 425 7.94 2.81 23.82
C LYS A 425 8.35 1.65 22.92
N SER A 426 9.38 0.92 23.32
CA SER A 426 9.85 -0.27 22.61
C SER A 426 8.82 -1.42 22.70
N LEU A 427 8.23 -1.65 23.88
CA LEU A 427 7.16 -2.64 24.07
C LEU A 427 5.89 -2.27 23.30
N TYR A 428 5.59 -0.99 23.20
CA TYR A 428 4.53 -0.48 22.34
C TYR A 428 4.82 -0.80 20.89
N GLY A 429 6.02 -0.48 20.39
CA GLY A 429 6.39 -0.72 19.00
C GLY A 429 6.44 -2.20 18.57
N ILE A 430 6.74 -3.13 19.48
CA ILE A 430 6.68 -4.56 19.14
C ILE A 430 5.24 -5.12 19.14
N GLY A 431 4.29 -4.35 19.69
CA GLY A 431 2.88 -4.68 19.83
C GLY A 431 2.59 -5.53 21.06
N TYR A 432 3.41 -5.42 22.11
CA TYR A 432 3.18 -6.09 23.40
C TYR A 432 2.16 -5.33 24.24
N VAL A 433 2.31 -4.00 24.31
CA VAL A 433 1.35 -3.08 24.94
C VAL A 433 0.74 -2.15 23.91
N GLY A 434 -0.50 -1.73 24.15
CA GLY A 434 -1.21 -0.71 23.40
C GLY A 434 -1.59 0.46 24.29
N LEU A 435 -1.82 1.62 23.69
CA LEU A 435 -2.27 2.83 24.36
C LEU A 435 -3.79 2.92 24.30
N VAL A 436 -4.43 3.10 25.45
CA VAL A 436 -5.87 3.28 25.55
C VAL A 436 -6.20 4.76 25.37
N ASP A 437 -6.96 5.07 24.33
CA ASP A 437 -7.52 6.40 24.09
C ASP A 437 -8.62 6.68 25.11
N LYS A 438 -8.47 7.79 25.85
CA LYS A 438 -9.41 8.21 26.90
C LYS A 438 -10.77 8.67 26.36
N LEU A 439 -10.84 9.11 25.09
CA LEU A 439 -12.05 9.69 24.50
C LEU A 439 -12.96 8.64 23.87
N SER A 440 -12.35 7.71 23.14
CA SER A 440 -13.08 6.60 22.55
C SER A 440 -13.20 5.44 23.53
N GLY A 441 -12.08 5.03 24.14
CA GLY A 441 -11.92 3.70 24.76
C GLY A 441 -11.11 2.72 23.89
N ASN A 442 -10.69 3.14 22.69
CA ASN A 442 -9.90 2.37 21.74
C ASN A 442 -8.53 2.05 22.30
N THR A 443 -8.06 0.83 22.07
CA THR A 443 -6.65 0.51 22.32
C THR A 443 -5.91 0.46 21.00
N ILE A 444 -4.96 1.38 20.83
CA ILE A 444 -4.08 1.46 19.66
C ILE A 444 -2.82 0.66 19.98
N PHE A 445 -2.39 -0.20 19.06
CA PHE A 445 -1.17 -0.99 19.22
C PHE A 445 -0.23 -0.66 18.06
N SER A 446 1.05 -0.38 18.30
CA SER A 446 2.00 -0.36 17.19
C SER A 446 2.55 -1.76 16.98
N HIS A 447 2.32 -2.32 15.80
CA HIS A 447 2.95 -3.58 15.42
C HIS A 447 4.09 -3.38 14.43
N ASP A 448 4.17 -2.22 13.78
CA ASP A 448 5.21 -1.86 12.81
C ASP A 448 6.44 -1.22 13.45
N GLY A 449 6.43 -1.14 14.80
CA GLY A 449 7.45 -0.68 15.74
C GLY A 449 8.19 0.58 15.42
N LYS A 450 7.40 1.50 14.92
CA LYS A 450 7.54 2.89 15.30
C LYS A 450 7.54 3.05 16.82
N LYS A 451 8.24 4.08 17.26
CA LYS A 451 8.01 4.66 18.57
C LYS A 451 6.73 5.49 18.48
N PRO A 452 5.89 5.52 19.52
CA PRO A 452 4.68 6.35 19.50
C PRO A 452 5.07 7.81 19.26
N ASP A 453 4.35 8.49 18.36
CA ASP A 453 4.56 9.91 18.06
C ASP A 453 4.22 10.80 19.28
N GLN A 454 3.36 10.29 20.17
CA GLN A 454 3.01 10.94 21.43
C GLN A 454 3.86 10.40 22.59
N LEU A 455 4.39 11.33 23.40
CA LEU A 455 4.98 10.99 24.69
C LEU A 455 3.88 10.40 25.59
N PHE A 456 4.19 9.29 26.26
CA PHE A 456 3.28 8.70 27.23
C PHE A 456 3.08 9.65 28.42
N GLU A 457 1.92 10.29 28.52
CA GLU A 457 1.53 10.94 29.77
C GLU A 457 1.51 9.89 30.88
N ASN A 458 1.98 10.23 32.08
CA ASN A 458 2.00 9.30 33.22
C ASN A 458 0.59 8.77 33.59
N SER A 459 -0.46 9.55 33.26
CA SER A 459 -1.87 9.19 33.48
C SER A 459 -2.49 8.36 32.34
N SER A 460 -1.76 8.12 31.25
CA SER A 460 -2.26 7.29 30.16
C SER A 460 -2.35 5.84 30.59
N LEU A 461 -3.38 5.15 30.09
CA LEU A 461 -3.60 3.73 30.34
C LEU A 461 -2.98 2.92 29.21
N LEU A 462 -2.23 1.88 29.60
CA LEU A 462 -1.67 0.88 28.72
C LEU A 462 -2.41 -0.44 28.91
N MET A 463 -2.47 -1.24 27.85
CA MET A 463 -3.10 -2.55 27.87
C MET A 463 -2.17 -3.60 27.26
N ILE A 464 -2.02 -4.74 27.92
CA ILE A 464 -1.32 -5.90 27.33
C ILE A 464 -2.20 -6.50 26.23
N HIS A 465 -1.60 -6.75 25.06
CA HIS A 465 -2.31 -7.27 23.90
C HIS A 465 -3.03 -8.59 24.24
N PRO A 466 -4.34 -8.74 23.94
CA PRO A 466 -5.12 -9.90 24.37
C PRO A 466 -4.54 -11.25 23.97
N CYS A 467 -3.86 -11.32 22.83
CA CYS A 467 -3.26 -12.56 22.35
C CYS A 467 -2.14 -13.13 23.24
N TYR A 468 -1.55 -12.36 24.17
CA TYR A 468 -0.49 -12.85 25.09
C TYR A 468 -1.01 -13.17 26.49
N ARG A 469 -2.24 -12.74 26.83
CA ARG A 469 -2.76 -12.78 28.21
C ARG A 469 -2.80 -14.19 28.80
N SER A 470 -3.27 -15.15 28.02
CA SER A 470 -3.34 -16.55 28.45
C SER A 470 -1.94 -17.13 28.72
N ALA A 471 -0.96 -16.82 27.87
CA ALA A 471 0.42 -17.25 28.09
C ALA A 471 1.02 -16.68 29.38
N LEU A 472 0.62 -15.46 29.74
CA LEU A 472 1.05 -14.74 30.92
C LEU A 472 0.22 -15.05 32.18
N GLY A 473 -0.82 -15.89 32.07
CA GLY A 473 -1.70 -16.21 33.19
C GLY A 473 -2.62 -15.06 33.63
N ILE A 474 -2.83 -14.06 32.77
CA ILE A 474 -3.75 -12.94 33.03
C ILE A 474 -5.19 -13.43 32.78
N ALA A 475 -6.05 -13.33 33.79
CA ALA A 475 -7.45 -13.72 33.67
C ALA A 475 -8.19 -12.85 32.62
N LEU A 476 -9.05 -13.49 31.82
CA LEU A 476 -9.91 -12.81 30.85
C LEU A 476 -11.14 -12.27 31.60
N ASP A 477 -11.22 -10.97 31.84
CA ASP A 477 -12.43 -10.35 32.37
C ASP A 477 -13.48 -10.21 31.25
N PRO A 478 -14.73 -10.69 31.41
CA PRO A 478 -15.81 -10.46 30.44
C PRO A 478 -16.08 -8.98 30.18
N ALA A 479 -15.83 -8.08 31.16
CA ALA A 479 -15.98 -6.64 30.97
C ALA A 479 -14.95 -6.06 29.98
N ASP A 480 -13.73 -6.61 29.95
CA ASP A 480 -12.66 -6.26 29.00
C ASP A 480 -12.97 -6.68 27.55
N GLN A 481 -13.93 -7.60 27.34
CA GLN A 481 -14.33 -8.02 25.99
C GLN A 481 -15.13 -6.94 25.26
N ASN A 482 -15.85 -6.09 26.01
CA ASN A 482 -16.68 -5.00 25.49
C ASN A 482 -15.92 -3.68 25.30
N SER A 483 -14.86 -3.42 26.06
CA SER A 483 -13.98 -2.23 25.94
C SER A 483 -12.85 -2.38 24.90
N ALA A 484 -12.92 -3.43 24.10
CA ALA A 484 -12.20 -3.70 22.85
C ALA A 484 -12.56 -2.82 21.65
N GLU A 485 -12.42 -1.50 21.73
CA GLU A 485 -12.53 -0.64 20.56
C GLU A 485 -11.27 -0.79 19.65
N GLN A 486 -11.48 -0.64 18.33
CA GLN A 486 -10.63 -1.13 17.23
C GLN A 486 -9.11 -1.10 17.48
N ILE A 487 -8.46 -2.27 17.33
CA ILE A 487 -7.00 -2.39 17.24
C ILE A 487 -6.57 -1.76 15.93
N TYR A 488 -5.85 -0.64 16.04
CA TYR A 488 -5.18 0.04 14.95
C TYR A 488 -3.70 -0.22 15.07
N ASP A 489 -3.11 -0.82 14.04
CA ASP A 489 -1.67 -0.75 13.81
C ASP A 489 -1.35 0.67 13.31
N GLU A 490 -0.44 1.39 13.98
CA GLU A 490 0.10 2.68 13.53
C GLU A 490 0.94 2.54 12.24
N TYR A 491 0.36 2.10 11.13
CA TYR A 491 1.07 2.18 9.86
C TYR A 491 1.23 3.64 9.47
N ASP A 492 2.47 4.09 9.23
CA ASP A 492 2.71 5.28 8.40
C ASP A 492 2.39 4.84 6.98
N ILE A 493 1.10 4.83 6.70
CA ILE A 493 0.67 5.75 5.69
C ILE A 493 0.23 6.97 6.50
N THR A 494 1.02 8.04 6.46
CA THR A 494 0.63 9.40 6.86
C THR A 494 -0.46 9.94 5.92
N ILE A 495 -1.42 9.07 5.56
CA ILE A 495 -2.68 9.26 4.86
C ILE A 495 -3.54 8.05 5.24
N SER A 496 -4.47 8.15 6.21
CA SER A 496 -5.89 7.81 5.95
C SER A 496 -6.79 7.42 7.15
N SER A 497 -6.43 7.61 8.42
CA SER A 497 -7.45 7.68 9.48
C SER A 497 -7.67 9.13 9.90
N GLU A 498 -6.69 9.79 10.52
CA GLU A 498 -6.82 11.21 10.87
C GLU A 498 -6.91 12.10 9.64
N VAL A 499 -6.09 11.92 8.60
CA VAL A 499 -6.23 12.72 7.36
C VAL A 499 -7.53 12.41 6.64
N LYS A 500 -8.04 11.18 6.67
CA LYS A 500 -9.33 10.83 6.02
C LYS A 500 -10.50 11.38 6.82
N GLU A 501 -10.43 11.35 8.14
CA GLU A 501 -11.43 11.92 9.02
C GLU A 501 -11.38 13.45 9.01
N GLN A 502 -10.20 14.06 9.06
CA GLN A 502 -9.96 15.50 8.86
C GLN A 502 -10.36 15.93 7.46
N ARG A 503 -10.06 15.17 6.40
CA ARG A 503 -10.51 15.41 5.02
C ARG A 503 -12.02 15.25 4.90
N ASN A 504 -12.62 14.24 5.53
CA ASN A 504 -14.07 14.06 5.55
C ASN A 504 -14.76 15.17 6.35
N LYS A 505 -14.15 15.64 7.44
CA LYS A 505 -14.58 16.80 8.23
C LYS A 505 -14.43 18.09 7.41
N LEU A 506 -13.32 18.27 6.68
CA LEU A 506 -13.08 19.42 5.80
C LEU A 506 -14.09 19.46 4.65
N ILE A 507 -14.29 18.33 3.97
CA ILE A 507 -15.29 18.18 2.89
C ILE A 507 -16.70 18.39 3.45
N GLY A 508 -17.00 17.83 4.63
CA GLY A 508 -18.28 18.05 5.33
C GLY A 508 -18.52 19.53 5.65
N ARG A 509 -17.51 20.22 6.19
CA ARG A 509 -17.54 21.66 6.46
C ARG A 509 -17.77 22.48 5.19
N LEU A 510 -17.07 22.18 4.10
CA LEU A 510 -17.26 22.86 2.82
C LEU A 510 -18.66 22.64 2.23
N ILE A 511 -19.22 21.44 2.39
CA ILE A 511 -20.61 21.18 1.95
C ILE A 511 -21.60 22.02 2.77
N SER A 512 -21.45 22.08 4.10
CA SER A 512 -22.34 22.86 4.97
C SER A 512 -22.13 24.38 4.88
N GLU A 513 -20.93 24.84 4.54
CA GLU A 513 -20.60 26.26 4.43
C GLU A 513 -21.44 26.96 3.36
N LEU A 514 -21.83 26.24 2.30
CA LEU A 514 -22.65 26.78 1.23
C LEU A 514 -24.05 27.25 1.70
N ASP A 515 -24.59 26.62 2.75
CA ASP A 515 -25.90 26.94 3.32
C ASP A 515 -25.89 28.29 4.06
N GLY A 516 -24.71 28.74 4.50
CA GLY A 516 -24.50 30.02 5.19
C GLY A 516 -24.07 31.18 4.29
N ILE A 517 -23.98 30.97 2.97
CA ILE A 517 -23.61 32.01 1.99
C ILE A 517 -24.91 32.49 1.32
N GLU A 518 -25.31 33.74 1.51
CA GLU A 518 -26.51 34.29 0.86
C GLU A 518 -26.31 34.42 -0.66
N LYS A 519 -27.40 34.34 -1.43
CA LYS A 519 -27.37 34.51 -2.89
C LYS A 519 -27.40 36.00 -3.21
N GLY A 520 -26.60 36.42 -4.19
CA GLY A 520 -26.48 37.84 -4.56
C GLY A 520 -25.05 38.36 -4.42
N ASP A 521 -24.93 39.69 -4.54
CA ASP A 521 -23.63 40.37 -4.55
C ASP A 521 -22.97 40.45 -3.16
N GLU A 522 -23.77 40.47 -2.08
CA GLU A 522 -23.28 40.66 -0.71
C GLU A 522 -22.25 39.59 -0.31
N ASP A 523 -22.58 38.31 -0.52
CA ASP A 523 -21.71 37.17 -0.20
C ASP A 523 -20.94 36.62 -1.42
N SER A 524 -20.88 37.38 -2.52
CA SER A 524 -20.20 36.96 -3.76
C SER A 524 -18.72 36.63 -3.54
N SER A 525 -18.05 37.35 -2.63
CA SER A 525 -16.67 37.04 -2.25
C SER A 525 -16.54 35.71 -1.50
N LEU A 526 -17.46 35.42 -0.57
CA LEU A 526 -17.47 34.16 0.18
C LEU A 526 -17.78 32.98 -0.74
N PHE A 527 -18.72 33.16 -1.69
CA PHE A 527 -19.02 32.14 -2.69
C PHE A 527 -17.83 31.85 -3.62
N LYS A 528 -17.06 32.88 -3.98
CA LYS A 528 -15.83 32.74 -4.77
C LYS A 528 -14.75 31.95 -4.02
N ASP A 529 -14.54 32.24 -2.74
CA ASP A 529 -13.57 31.51 -1.91
C ASP A 529 -14.00 30.06 -1.67
N TRP A 530 -15.31 29.83 -1.49
CA TRP A 530 -15.89 28.49 -1.44
C TRP A 530 -15.69 27.73 -2.75
N ALA A 531 -15.96 28.36 -3.90
CA ALA A 531 -15.80 27.76 -5.22
C ALA A 531 -14.33 27.40 -5.48
N LYS A 532 -13.39 28.28 -5.14
CA LYS A 532 -11.94 28.04 -5.26
C LYS A 532 -11.50 26.83 -4.45
N ARG A 533 -11.83 26.78 -3.15
CA ARG A 533 -11.50 25.65 -2.27
C ARG A 533 -12.13 24.34 -2.75
N SER A 534 -13.34 24.41 -3.31
CA SER A 534 -14.03 23.25 -3.86
C SER A 534 -13.34 22.71 -5.11
N ILE A 535 -12.94 23.58 -6.05
CA ILE A 535 -12.22 23.18 -7.26
C ILE A 535 -10.82 22.64 -6.92
N ASP A 536 -10.13 23.23 -5.95
CA ASP A 536 -8.82 22.76 -5.47
C ASP A 536 -8.88 21.31 -4.95
N LEU A 537 -9.95 20.97 -4.22
CA LEU A 537 -10.17 19.59 -3.75
C LEU A 537 -10.63 18.64 -4.87
N ILE A 538 -11.49 19.08 -5.79
CA ILE A 538 -12.03 18.26 -6.88
C ILE A 538 -10.94 17.93 -7.92
N ALA A 539 -10.09 18.90 -8.24
CA ALA A 539 -9.06 18.79 -9.26
C ALA A 539 -7.65 18.64 -8.68
N ALA A 540 -7.55 18.20 -7.42
CA ALA A 540 -6.29 18.02 -6.72
C ALA A 540 -5.29 17.20 -7.56
N ARG A 541 -4.04 17.68 -7.64
CA ARG A 541 -2.94 17.11 -8.46
C ARG A 541 -3.10 17.23 -9.98
N LYS A 542 -4.31 17.50 -10.50
CA LYS A 542 -4.60 17.66 -11.95
C LYS A 542 -4.50 19.12 -12.40
N LEU A 543 -5.03 20.02 -11.59
CA LEU A 543 -4.88 21.47 -11.76
C LEU A 543 -3.92 22.02 -10.69
N GLN A 544 -3.03 22.92 -11.08
CA GLN A 544 -2.04 23.58 -10.20
C GLN A 544 -2.19 25.10 -10.29
N ASN A 545 -1.61 25.84 -9.34
CA ASN A 545 -1.63 27.30 -9.30
C ASN A 545 -3.05 27.89 -9.37
N ILE A 546 -4.01 27.31 -8.64
CA ILE A 546 -5.39 27.81 -8.59
C ILE A 546 -5.40 29.15 -7.85
N GLN A 547 -5.59 30.23 -8.59
CA GLN A 547 -5.54 31.60 -8.08
C GLN A 547 -6.87 32.31 -8.31
N SER A 548 -7.31 33.05 -7.30
CA SER A 548 -8.38 34.04 -7.40
C SER A 548 -7.73 35.35 -7.81
N ARG A 549 -8.07 35.86 -8.99
CA ARG A 549 -7.48 37.12 -9.48
C ARG A 549 -8.28 38.28 -8.90
N SER A 550 -7.67 39.07 -8.00
CA SER A 550 -8.18 40.39 -7.62
C SER A 550 -7.21 41.42 -8.19
N ILE A 551 -7.54 41.96 -9.37
CA ILE A 551 -6.88 43.18 -9.85
C ILE A 551 -7.75 44.30 -9.33
N ASP A 552 -7.17 45.14 -8.47
CA ASP A 552 -7.54 46.49 -8.03
C ASP A 552 -9.02 46.93 -8.03
N SER A 553 -9.35 47.67 -6.96
CA SER A 553 -10.64 48.33 -6.70
C SER A 553 -11.37 48.80 -7.97
N GLU A 554 -12.59 48.25 -8.18
CA GLU A 554 -13.70 48.70 -9.05
C GLU A 554 -14.28 47.68 -10.04
N SER A 555 -13.93 46.39 -9.99
CA SER A 555 -14.80 45.38 -10.62
C SER A 555 -14.92 44.09 -9.82
N LEU A 556 -16.17 43.68 -9.61
CA LEU A 556 -16.62 42.37 -9.12
C LEU A 556 -16.20 41.23 -10.09
N ASN A 557 -14.91 41.14 -10.45
CA ASN A 557 -14.42 40.06 -11.30
C ASN A 557 -14.18 38.82 -10.44
N SER A 558 -15.22 38.01 -10.33
CA SER A 558 -15.28 36.74 -9.62
C SER A 558 -14.68 35.61 -10.46
N GLU A 559 -13.38 35.69 -10.75
CA GLU A 559 -12.68 34.71 -11.61
C GLU A 559 -11.65 33.87 -10.83
N ILE A 560 -11.56 32.60 -11.20
CA ILE A 560 -10.55 31.65 -10.73
C ILE A 560 -9.81 31.11 -11.95
N THR A 561 -8.49 31.16 -11.93
CA THR A 561 -7.63 30.60 -12.99
C THR A 561 -6.78 29.46 -12.45
N ALA A 562 -6.52 28.46 -13.29
CA ALA A 562 -5.72 27.30 -12.91
C ALA A 562 -4.87 26.79 -14.07
N THR A 563 -3.67 26.28 -13.79
CA THR A 563 -2.79 25.64 -14.77
C THR A 563 -3.09 24.15 -14.85
N ASN A 564 -3.39 23.65 -16.05
CA ASN A 564 -3.69 22.25 -16.30
C ASN A 564 -2.39 21.45 -16.54
N ARG A 565 -2.10 20.48 -15.66
CA ARG A 565 -0.96 19.56 -15.77
C ARG A 565 -1.38 18.09 -15.69
N ALA A 566 -2.64 17.80 -16.02
CA ALA A 566 -3.18 16.45 -15.92
C ALA A 566 -2.50 15.49 -16.91
N LEU A 567 -2.13 14.30 -16.43
CA LEU A 567 -1.53 13.21 -17.23
C LEU A 567 -2.56 12.15 -17.66
N ASP A 568 -3.74 12.17 -17.04
CA ASP A 568 -4.84 11.22 -17.23
C ASP A 568 -6.23 11.88 -17.02
N GLY A 569 -7.28 11.14 -17.41
CA GLY A 569 -8.67 11.48 -17.12
C GLY A 569 -9.23 12.74 -17.80
N PHE A 570 -10.30 13.29 -17.21
CA PHE A 570 -11.08 14.40 -17.78
C PHE A 570 -10.20 15.62 -18.13
N TRP A 571 -9.34 16.04 -17.21
CA TRP A 571 -8.52 17.24 -17.39
C TRP A 571 -7.41 17.07 -18.43
N ARG A 572 -6.88 15.86 -18.61
CA ARG A 572 -5.96 15.56 -19.73
C ARG A 572 -6.70 15.68 -21.06
N ASP A 573 -7.92 15.18 -21.12
CA ASP A 573 -8.75 15.31 -22.30
C ASP A 573 -9.08 16.78 -22.60
N ILE A 574 -9.32 17.60 -21.58
CA ILE A 574 -9.43 19.06 -21.73
C ILE A 574 -8.15 19.68 -22.31
N LEU A 575 -6.98 19.32 -21.77
CA LEU A 575 -5.68 19.80 -22.24
C LEU A 575 -5.42 19.45 -23.71
N ASN A 576 -5.72 18.21 -24.09
CA ASN A 576 -5.37 17.66 -25.41
C ASN A 576 -6.39 18.01 -26.49
N LYS A 577 -7.69 17.94 -26.18
CA LYS A 577 -8.77 18.14 -27.18
C LYS A 577 -9.16 19.61 -27.34
N TYR A 578 -9.06 20.41 -26.29
CA TYR A 578 -9.46 21.82 -26.29
C TYR A 578 -8.27 22.76 -26.10
N HIS A 579 -7.04 22.25 -26.10
CA HIS A 579 -5.80 23.02 -26.02
C HIS A 579 -5.68 23.94 -24.79
N SER A 580 -6.42 23.64 -23.71
CA SER A 580 -6.48 24.49 -22.52
C SER A 580 -5.41 24.14 -21.51
N ARG A 581 -4.24 24.77 -21.64
CA ARG A 581 -3.14 24.74 -20.64
C ARG A 581 -3.46 25.56 -19.41
N GLN A 582 -4.23 26.63 -19.58
CA GLN A 582 -4.85 27.38 -18.49
C GLN A 582 -6.36 27.15 -18.53
N ILE A 583 -6.99 27.06 -17.37
CA ILE A 583 -8.43 26.89 -17.20
C ILE A 583 -8.96 28.13 -16.49
N ILE A 584 -10.09 28.65 -16.98
CA ILE A 584 -10.81 29.73 -16.34
C ILE A 584 -12.16 29.25 -15.81
N PHE A 585 -12.44 29.60 -14.56
CA PHE A 585 -13.74 29.45 -13.93
C PHE A 585 -14.27 30.84 -13.58
N LYS A 586 -15.33 31.27 -14.27
CA LYS A 586 -16.08 32.45 -13.87
C LYS A 586 -17.08 32.04 -12.79
N VAL A 587 -17.13 32.74 -11.67
CA VAL A 587 -17.99 32.42 -10.53
C VAL A 587 -19.13 33.44 -10.45
N GLN A 588 -20.36 32.99 -10.29
CA GLN A 588 -21.54 33.86 -10.20
C GLN A 588 -22.42 33.40 -9.04
N ASN A 589 -22.56 34.22 -8.01
CA ASN A 589 -23.39 33.88 -6.83
C ASN A 589 -24.90 34.10 -7.07
N HIS A 590 -25.36 33.84 -8.29
CA HIS A 590 -26.74 34.03 -8.74
C HIS A 590 -27.30 32.72 -9.32
N GLU A 591 -28.61 32.54 -9.25
CA GLU A 591 -29.28 31.38 -9.86
C GLU A 591 -29.42 31.51 -11.36
N LYS A 592 -29.68 32.72 -11.86
CA LYS A 592 -29.86 32.97 -13.28
C LYS A 592 -28.58 33.54 -13.86
N LEU A 593 -28.05 32.89 -14.89
CA LEU A 593 -26.94 33.41 -15.67
C LEU A 593 -27.45 34.32 -16.77
N THR A 594 -26.71 35.37 -17.08
CA THR A 594 -27.02 36.30 -18.16
C THR A 594 -26.22 35.96 -19.41
N ALA A 595 -26.67 36.41 -20.58
CA ALA A 595 -25.88 36.26 -21.81
C ALA A 595 -24.52 36.95 -21.73
N ASP A 596 -24.42 38.03 -20.93
CA ASP A 596 -23.17 38.74 -20.70
C ASP A 596 -22.16 37.88 -19.92
N ASP A 597 -22.62 37.00 -19.02
CA ASP A 597 -21.75 36.08 -18.30
C ASP A 597 -21.00 35.13 -19.22
N TYR A 598 -21.70 34.59 -20.21
CA TYR A 598 -21.12 33.73 -21.24
C TYR A 598 -20.17 34.52 -22.14
N ARG A 599 -20.51 35.75 -22.54
CA ARG A 599 -19.62 36.60 -23.36
C ARG A 599 -18.32 36.96 -22.63
N GLN A 600 -18.42 37.34 -21.36
CA GLN A 600 -17.25 37.67 -20.55
C GLN A 600 -16.33 36.46 -20.38
N CYS A 601 -16.87 35.27 -20.12
CA CYS A 601 -16.08 34.03 -20.06
C CYS A 601 -15.47 33.70 -21.43
N ALA A 602 -16.24 33.82 -22.52
CA ALA A 602 -15.77 33.58 -23.89
C ALA A 602 -14.63 34.51 -24.32
N ALA A 603 -14.63 35.76 -23.85
CA ALA A 603 -13.61 36.75 -24.17
C ALA A 603 -12.23 36.39 -23.60
N LYS A 604 -12.18 35.54 -22.57
CA LYS A 604 -10.94 35.13 -21.89
C LYS A 604 -10.35 33.83 -22.40
N ILE A 605 -11.16 33.00 -23.07
CA ILE A 605 -10.69 31.76 -23.69
C ILE A 605 -10.09 32.03 -25.08
N GLY A 606 -8.97 31.38 -25.35
CA GLY A 606 -8.07 31.60 -26.48
C GLY A 606 -6.60 31.58 -26.04
N GLY A 607 -5.68 31.35 -26.99
CA GLY A 607 -4.25 31.22 -26.67
C GLY A 607 -3.98 30.08 -25.69
N GLU A 608 -3.34 30.37 -24.55
CA GLU A 608 -3.03 29.36 -23.52
C GLU A 608 -4.28 28.82 -22.78
N TYR A 609 -5.41 29.55 -22.80
CA TYR A 609 -6.66 29.11 -22.19
C TYR A 609 -7.47 28.15 -23.09
N GLY A 610 -7.05 27.96 -24.34
CA GLY A 610 -7.70 27.05 -25.29
C GLY A 610 -9.15 27.41 -25.59
N ASP A 611 -9.95 26.39 -25.92
CA ASP A 611 -11.30 26.55 -26.49
C ASP A 611 -12.43 26.24 -25.49
N ILE A 612 -12.11 25.94 -24.23
CA ILE A 612 -13.11 25.60 -23.20
C ILE A 612 -12.95 26.44 -21.92
N GLY A 613 -14.09 26.91 -21.39
CA GLY A 613 -14.19 27.63 -20.12
C GLY A 613 -15.35 27.14 -19.26
N PHE A 614 -15.35 27.49 -17.98
CA PHE A 614 -16.35 27.04 -17.01
C PHE A 614 -17.02 28.21 -16.29
N ILE A 615 -18.31 28.10 -16.00
CA ILE A 615 -19.06 29.04 -15.16
C ILE A 615 -19.62 28.32 -13.94
N ILE A 616 -19.23 28.73 -12.74
CA ILE A 616 -19.75 28.22 -11.46
C ILE A 616 -20.92 29.10 -10.99
N CYS A 617 -22.10 28.53 -10.75
CA CYS A 617 -23.29 29.31 -10.39
C CYS A 617 -24.21 28.65 -9.34
N ARG A 618 -25.22 29.39 -8.85
CA ARG A 618 -26.20 28.90 -7.86
C ARG A 618 -27.44 28.23 -8.50
N ASP A 619 -27.48 28.12 -9.83
CA ASP A 619 -28.62 27.53 -10.55
C ASP A 619 -28.91 26.11 -10.03
N PRO A 620 -30.16 25.77 -9.65
CA PRO A 620 -30.52 24.40 -9.28
C PRO A 620 -30.45 23.44 -10.48
N GLN A 621 -30.60 23.92 -11.71
CA GLN A 621 -30.61 23.11 -12.93
C GLN A 621 -29.25 23.14 -13.64
N LYS A 622 -28.77 21.94 -14.02
CA LYS A 622 -27.48 21.79 -14.70
C LYS A 622 -27.60 22.07 -16.21
N GLU A 623 -28.80 21.90 -16.74
CA GLU A 623 -29.17 22.17 -18.12
C GLU A 623 -29.18 23.68 -18.42
N LEU A 624 -28.84 24.05 -19.66
CA LEU A 624 -29.01 25.42 -20.13
C LEU A 624 -30.50 25.76 -20.22
N SER A 625 -30.88 26.92 -19.68
CA SER A 625 -32.27 27.40 -19.76
C SER A 625 -32.64 27.73 -21.22
N LYS A 626 -33.87 27.41 -21.62
CA LYS A 626 -34.36 27.74 -22.97
C LYS A 626 -34.46 29.25 -23.13
N GLY A 627 -33.97 29.79 -24.24
CA GLY A 627 -33.88 31.22 -24.53
C GLY A 627 -32.43 31.70 -24.49
N GLY A 628 -32.17 32.81 -23.80
CA GLY A 628 -30.91 33.56 -23.88
C GLY A 628 -29.62 32.77 -23.57
N GLU A 629 -29.63 31.82 -22.64
CA GLU A 629 -28.45 30.99 -22.31
C GLU A 629 -28.11 29.98 -23.42
N LEU A 630 -29.13 29.32 -23.97
CA LEU A 630 -28.93 28.35 -25.05
C LEU A 630 -28.52 29.06 -26.35
N GLU A 631 -29.16 30.18 -26.67
CA GLU A 631 -28.88 30.97 -27.87
C GLU A 631 -27.45 31.53 -27.86
N ILE A 632 -27.01 32.11 -26.72
CA ILE A 632 -25.64 32.63 -26.63
C ILE A 632 -24.60 31.50 -26.65
N PHE A 633 -24.86 30.38 -25.99
CA PHE A 633 -23.98 29.21 -26.04
C PHE A 633 -23.82 28.69 -27.48
N GLN A 634 -24.92 28.58 -28.22
CA GLN A 634 -24.91 28.14 -29.61
C GLN A 634 -24.16 29.10 -30.52
N SER A 635 -24.37 30.42 -30.39
CA SER A 635 -23.62 31.42 -31.14
C SER A 635 -22.12 31.32 -30.85
N LEU A 636 -21.70 31.27 -29.58
CA LEU A 636 -20.28 31.17 -29.21
C LEU A 636 -19.61 29.90 -29.76
N TYR A 637 -20.35 28.79 -29.79
CA TYR A 637 -19.83 27.54 -30.35
C TYR A 637 -19.74 27.58 -31.89
N GLN A 638 -20.71 28.19 -32.57
CA GLN A 638 -20.72 28.30 -34.04
C GLN A 638 -19.68 29.30 -34.56
N ASP A 639 -19.53 30.43 -33.89
CA ASP A 639 -18.72 31.54 -34.38
C ASP A 639 -17.23 31.38 -34.05
N GLY A 640 -16.90 30.62 -33.01
CA GLY A 640 -15.51 30.50 -32.53
C GLY A 640 -15.10 29.14 -31.99
N HIS A 641 -15.93 28.09 -32.12
CA HIS A 641 -15.72 26.77 -31.49
C HIS A 641 -15.47 26.83 -29.97
N LYS A 642 -15.95 27.89 -29.32
CA LYS A 642 -15.76 28.15 -27.90
C LYS A 642 -16.83 27.43 -27.08
N LEU A 643 -16.39 26.59 -26.16
CA LEU A 643 -17.26 25.77 -25.32
C LEU A 643 -17.29 26.31 -23.88
N ILE A 644 -18.48 26.70 -23.40
CA ILE A 644 -18.66 27.18 -22.02
C ILE A 644 -19.55 26.22 -21.26
N ILE A 645 -19.01 25.62 -20.19
CA ILE A 645 -19.70 24.60 -19.40
C ILE A 645 -20.17 25.20 -18.07
N LYS A 646 -21.48 25.09 -17.80
CA LYS A 646 -22.08 25.48 -16.52
C LYS A 646 -21.83 24.41 -15.47
N LEU A 647 -21.29 24.80 -14.32
CA LEU A 647 -21.08 23.97 -13.13
C LEU A 647 -21.93 24.54 -11.99
N THR A 648 -23.04 23.90 -11.67
CA THR A 648 -23.89 24.36 -10.56
C THR A 648 -23.24 24.04 -9.22
N ALA A 649 -23.53 24.85 -8.19
CA ALA A 649 -23.08 24.58 -6.83
C ALA A 649 -23.60 23.22 -6.33
N SER A 650 -24.81 22.83 -6.74
CA SER A 650 -25.38 21.50 -6.47
C SER A 650 -24.59 20.36 -7.14
N PHE A 651 -24.04 20.59 -8.35
CA PHE A 651 -23.16 19.63 -9.01
C PHE A 651 -21.83 19.48 -8.26
N ILE A 652 -21.22 20.61 -7.88
CA ILE A 652 -19.96 20.65 -7.13
C ILE A 652 -20.12 19.93 -5.78
N ILE A 653 -21.20 20.15 -5.04
CA ILE A 653 -21.52 19.38 -3.82
C ILE A 653 -21.62 17.88 -4.12
N GLY A 654 -22.23 17.49 -5.23
CA GLY A 654 -22.28 16.09 -5.66
C GLY A 654 -20.89 15.48 -5.88
N LEU A 655 -19.96 16.24 -6.44
CA LEU A 655 -18.56 15.82 -6.62
C LEU A 655 -17.81 15.75 -5.28
N LEU A 656 -17.98 16.75 -4.40
CA LEU A 656 -17.42 16.77 -3.05
C LEU A 656 -17.93 15.59 -2.19
N SER A 657 -19.21 15.24 -2.30
CA SER A 657 -19.78 14.09 -1.58
C SER A 657 -19.13 12.77 -2.03
N LYS A 658 -18.87 12.62 -3.34
CA LYS A 658 -18.16 11.44 -3.87
C LYS A 658 -16.71 11.36 -3.38
N LEU A 659 -16.05 12.50 -3.18
CA LEU A 659 -14.67 12.57 -2.62
C LEU A 659 -14.55 12.04 -1.18
N ARG A 660 -15.67 11.91 -0.43
CA ARG A 660 -15.67 11.31 0.92
C ARG A 660 -15.40 9.81 0.91
N SER A 661 -15.51 9.16 -0.25
CA SER A 661 -15.24 7.74 -0.46
C SER A 661 -13.99 7.57 -1.33
N PRO A 662 -12.80 7.27 -0.77
CA PRO A 662 -11.53 7.25 -1.50
C PRO A 662 -11.48 6.27 -2.69
N GLN A 663 -12.31 5.23 -2.66
CA GLN A 663 -12.45 4.22 -3.72
C GLN A 663 -13.18 4.75 -4.98
N LYS A 664 -13.56 6.03 -5.02
CA LYS A 664 -14.40 6.64 -6.07
C LYS A 664 -13.72 7.82 -6.78
N TYR A 665 -12.39 7.88 -6.80
CA TYR A 665 -11.67 8.98 -7.46
C TYR A 665 -11.99 9.06 -8.96
N ASP A 666 -12.13 7.92 -9.63
CA ASP A 666 -12.55 7.83 -11.04
C ASP A 666 -13.98 8.34 -11.28
N GLN A 667 -14.85 8.27 -10.27
CA GLN A 667 -16.25 8.70 -10.39
C GLN A 667 -16.45 10.23 -10.49
N ILE A 668 -15.39 11.00 -10.23
CA ILE A 668 -15.37 12.46 -10.40
C ILE A 668 -15.14 12.78 -11.87
N ASP A 669 -14.10 12.17 -12.44
CA ASP A 669 -13.78 12.29 -13.86
C ASP A 669 -14.93 11.75 -14.71
N GLU A 670 -15.48 10.57 -14.40
CA GLU A 670 -16.67 10.05 -15.06
C GLU A 670 -17.87 11.01 -14.98
N ALA A 671 -18.04 11.72 -13.85
CA ALA A 671 -19.14 12.66 -13.69
C ALA A 671 -18.93 13.94 -14.51
N LEU A 672 -17.70 14.44 -14.58
CA LEU A 672 -17.32 15.58 -15.41
C LEU A 672 -17.40 15.23 -16.90
N GLU A 673 -16.92 14.06 -17.29
CA GLU A 673 -17.02 13.51 -18.64
C GLU A 673 -18.47 13.32 -19.06
N LYS A 674 -19.31 12.73 -18.20
CA LYS A 674 -20.75 12.58 -18.47
C LYS A 674 -21.45 13.92 -18.60
N HIS A 675 -21.05 14.91 -17.80
CA HIS A 675 -21.60 16.27 -17.88
C HIS A 675 -21.21 16.95 -19.19
N LEU A 676 -19.94 16.91 -19.57
CA LEU A 676 -19.44 17.43 -20.84
C LEU A 676 -20.06 16.71 -22.04
N ALA A 677 -20.12 15.38 -22.02
CA ALA A 677 -20.75 14.58 -23.07
C ALA A 677 -22.25 14.89 -23.18
N GLY A 678 -22.93 15.13 -22.05
CA GLY A 678 -24.31 15.61 -22.01
C GLY A 678 -24.47 16.96 -22.71
N TYR A 679 -23.58 17.91 -22.42
CA TYR A 679 -23.52 19.22 -23.08
C TYR A 679 -23.34 19.09 -24.60
N LEU A 680 -22.37 18.29 -25.03
CA LEU A 680 -22.12 18.04 -26.45
C LEU A 680 -23.31 17.34 -27.12
N ARG A 681 -23.96 16.39 -26.45
CA ARG A 681 -25.11 15.68 -27.02
C ARG A 681 -26.35 16.57 -27.12
N LEU A 682 -26.70 17.26 -26.04
CA LEU A 682 -27.96 18.00 -25.95
C LEU A 682 -27.91 19.33 -26.73
N TYR A 683 -26.76 20.01 -26.73
CA TYR A 683 -26.68 21.38 -27.21
C TYR A 683 -25.81 21.55 -28.47
N VAL A 684 -24.91 20.60 -28.75
CA VAL A 684 -24.06 20.63 -29.95
C VAL A 684 -24.52 19.61 -31.01
N SER A 685 -24.83 18.36 -30.63
CA SER A 685 -25.16 17.29 -31.60
C SER A 685 -26.55 17.45 -32.24
N GLY A 686 -27.43 18.24 -31.62
CA GLY A 686 -28.66 18.74 -32.24
C GLY A 686 -28.42 19.52 -33.54
N PHE A 687 -27.20 20.04 -33.77
CA PHE A 687 -26.80 20.70 -35.02
C PHE A 687 -26.19 19.76 -36.07
N VAL A 688 -25.49 18.69 -35.68
CA VAL A 688 -24.88 17.74 -36.65
C VAL A 688 -25.96 16.97 -37.43
N ALA A 689 -27.14 16.76 -36.82
CA ALA A 689 -28.30 16.18 -37.51
C ALA A 689 -28.96 17.16 -38.51
N ILE A 690 -28.84 18.47 -38.31
CA ILE A 690 -29.40 19.49 -39.20
C ILE A 690 -28.50 19.67 -40.43
N ASP A 691 -27.18 19.63 -40.27
CA ASP A 691 -26.23 19.89 -41.36
C ASP A 691 -26.12 18.71 -42.37
N ASN A 692 -26.40 17.48 -41.92
CA ASN A 692 -26.47 16.30 -42.82
C ASN A 692 -27.74 16.27 -43.70
N SER A 693 -28.76 17.07 -43.37
CA SER A 693 -29.97 17.20 -44.21
C SER A 693 -29.81 18.25 -45.32
N ALA A 694 -28.91 19.23 -45.13
CA ALA A 694 -28.61 20.27 -46.10
C ALA A 694 -27.60 19.82 -47.18
N ARG A 695 -26.69 18.88 -46.87
CA ARG A 695 -25.71 18.34 -47.83
C ARG A 695 -26.23 17.26 -48.79
N LYS A 696 -27.44 16.72 -48.60
CA LYS A 696 -28.04 15.71 -49.51
C LYS A 696 -28.92 16.28 -50.64
N LYS A 697 -29.04 17.61 -50.79
CA LYS A 697 -29.90 18.24 -51.82
C LYS A 697 -29.19 19.04 -52.92
N LYS A 698 -27.85 18.99 -53.03
CA LYS A 698 -27.12 19.59 -54.15
C LYS A 698 -26.06 18.64 -54.74
N ILE A 699 -26.50 17.46 -55.17
CA ILE A 699 -25.93 16.75 -56.33
C ILE A 699 -27.09 16.06 -57.04
N LYS A 700 -27.78 16.81 -57.90
CA LYS A 700 -28.48 16.31 -59.08
C LYS A 700 -28.76 17.51 -59.99
N VAL A 701 -28.30 17.35 -61.24
CA VAL A 701 -28.22 18.30 -62.37
C VAL A 701 -26.98 19.18 -62.34
#